data_AF-A0A9P8I5Q7-F1
#
_entry.id   AF-A0A9P8I5Q7-F1
#
_cell.length_a   1.000
_cell.length_b   1.000
_cell.length_c   1.000
_cell.angle_alpha   90.00
_cell.angle_beta   90.00
_cell.angle_gamma   90.00
#
_symmetry.space_group_name_H-M   'P 1'
#
loop_
_entity.id
_entity.type
_entity.pdbx_description
1 polymer ?
#
loop_
_entity_poly.entity_id
_entity_poly.type
_entity_poly.pdbx_seq_one_letter_code
_entity_poly.pdbx_strand_id
1 'polypeptide(L)'
;MVTTKGGKTGGGSNAPPDATAKLKRKQHPGKEPENNLSNARQRKRAKTLDAREIATQTSDKALKSGKLDVNAFVQAREFEIRALEEGMARSKKGSTRRAFQQVPRDMRRRTASHNVKLVPKRLRPRAEKEMVEDNTPTVVARRRVPSSHMRLRLETAKRLHGLAKRAKARKKSLKDAKGSSEEHREAKPRPAKAKRTPPDALANPPKPAAKFRKRQVNKTWLPTHIFHAKRAHMTLPKSPLWRFAIPITPTEKSYRPTHRATGLRGAVVWDMSYMSTIGLEGVEATLEGLLKALGVGVQEIADGLNANVKMREKWKAGRRSWEGWLFARGEWPTKPIAPALIVWCAPGEALGDVEMLDVETVDAMKKPEKVRPLRRKVFIRIHPSAFLQLWNEIVAVAKMQRPLVTVEDLRFDIGSIEIKGPGSTEALLGALKPIGIQRGDTASPQSPGQVWSSLAPHVNPASLPENALLGFDVSDPRLHYPPRAISQPSAASQPQAEEDLLNILSTWPPDHTQSPPALFTRLRRLEASRLLASQKSINRRKGMAMPGAYPDPLPSDPRIPILLLASRRPSASTQGSGGGQGKWTLLLPWKCVLPMWYSLVHYPLSSGGNPRFGGLREIRQAAFETGTPWFPGDYPGTRAGWEWEEQERERRRGEWERRPKGKRTEWGSIPLSKEMKGEIGIGWGCDWERVLKPASTESQPPTEDQPKLPLHLAGSTSAAPKNPAAPASPSPPLDIWHLPTPLASLALRNPTRLPPSLAALPKEALATAFFTAKITLLTRGRPQDCARIYRLPTSDPELRRNWLSLLPQDPARKSNSNNNNKHLGAAGGREAHHRPHPLQALASSLLAGPPARRSGDLDVPQAGDADYPVVPGEGDLIGFVTSGNFSLGEGRGIGVGCLAFGKVGGGGEGKRLCIVREAGGGVGRLGRWEVS
;
A
#
# COMPACT_ATOMS: atom_id res chain seq x y z
N MET A 1 -61.91 -32.46 17.16
CA MET A 1 -62.58 -32.06 18.41
C MET A 1 -62.40 -30.55 18.55
N VAL A 2 -63.38 -29.77 18.08
CA VAL A 2 -64.52 -29.26 18.87
C VAL A 2 -64.08 -28.18 19.85
N THR A 3 -64.26 -26.91 19.47
CA THR A 3 -65.26 -26.02 20.11
C THR A 3 -65.51 -24.81 19.20
N THR A 4 -66.77 -24.39 19.13
CA THR A 4 -67.33 -23.35 18.25
C THR A 4 -67.54 -22.01 18.99
N LYS A 5 -67.60 -20.92 18.22
CA LYS A 5 -68.27 -19.62 18.49
C LYS A 5 -67.95 -18.69 17.30
N GLY A 6 -68.86 -17.96 16.68
CA GLY A 6 -70.32 -17.90 16.76
C GLY A 6 -70.79 -16.95 15.64
N GLY A 7 -71.92 -17.23 14.97
CA GLY A 7 -72.35 -16.51 13.77
C GLY A 7 -73.10 -15.19 14.04
N LYS A 8 -73.26 -14.39 12.97
CA LYS A 8 -74.32 -13.38 12.81
C LYS A 8 -74.80 -13.39 11.35
N THR A 9 -76.11 -13.24 11.15
CA THR A 9 -76.84 -13.60 9.91
C THR A 9 -77.71 -12.46 9.36
N GLY A 10 -78.14 -12.59 8.09
CA GLY A 10 -79.09 -11.74 7.34
C GLY A 10 -78.43 -10.95 6.19
N GLY A 11 -78.93 -10.85 4.95
CA GLY A 11 -80.08 -11.46 4.23
C GLY A 11 -80.17 -10.88 2.79
N GLY A 12 -80.98 -11.37 1.82
CA GLY A 12 -81.84 -12.56 1.84
C GLY A 12 -82.82 -12.77 0.65
N SER A 13 -82.48 -12.47 -0.62
CA SER A 13 -83.38 -12.64 -1.80
C SER A 13 -82.62 -13.17 -3.04
N ASN A 14 -82.97 -14.35 -3.62
CA ASN A 14 -83.97 -14.61 -4.69
C ASN A 14 -83.69 -13.87 -6.02
N ALA A 15 -83.74 -14.43 -7.25
CA ALA A 15 -83.86 -15.77 -7.86
C ALA A 15 -83.79 -15.56 -9.43
N PRO A 16 -84.08 -16.50 -10.35
CA PRO A 16 -83.68 -17.90 -10.56
C PRO A 16 -82.83 -18.08 -11.89
N PRO A 17 -82.49 -19.32 -12.35
CA PRO A 17 -81.68 -19.56 -13.55
C PRO A 17 -82.42 -20.24 -14.74
N ASP A 18 -82.14 -19.80 -15.98
CA ASP A 18 -82.21 -20.55 -17.26
C ASP A 18 -81.89 -19.59 -18.45
N ALA A 19 -81.54 -19.96 -19.69
CA ALA A 19 -81.31 -21.26 -20.33
C ALA A 19 -80.22 -21.13 -21.43
N THR A 20 -79.88 -22.26 -22.07
CA THR A 20 -78.85 -22.39 -23.11
C THR A 20 -79.14 -21.70 -24.46
N ALA A 21 -78.08 -21.22 -25.13
CA ALA A 21 -77.70 -21.52 -26.53
C ALA A 21 -77.21 -20.32 -27.38
N LYS A 22 -75.93 -20.34 -27.77
CA LYS A 22 -75.47 -20.32 -29.19
C LYS A 22 -73.94 -20.29 -29.29
N LEU A 23 -73.38 -21.35 -29.86
CA LEU A 23 -71.98 -21.42 -30.28
C LEU A 23 -71.71 -20.38 -31.38
N LYS A 24 -70.88 -19.37 -31.12
CA LYS A 24 -70.18 -18.61 -32.16
C LYS A 24 -68.67 -18.64 -31.92
N ARG A 25 -68.04 -19.57 -32.64
CA ARG A 25 -66.58 -19.73 -32.84
C ARG A 25 -65.96 -18.38 -33.23
N LYS A 26 -65.26 -17.72 -32.29
CA LYS A 26 -64.55 -16.45 -32.54
C LYS A 26 -63.05 -16.71 -32.74
N GLN A 27 -62.49 -16.04 -33.75
CA GLN A 27 -61.19 -16.35 -34.34
C GLN A 27 -60.01 -16.01 -33.42
N HIS A 28 -58.88 -16.70 -33.61
CA HIS A 28 -57.59 -16.26 -33.07
C HIS A 28 -57.23 -14.88 -33.64
N PRO A 29 -56.91 -13.86 -32.81
CA PRO A 29 -56.18 -12.70 -33.28
C PRO A 29 -54.74 -13.11 -33.62
N GLY A 30 -54.27 -12.68 -34.79
CA GLY A 30 -53.00 -13.13 -35.37
C GLY A 30 -51.74 -12.59 -34.71
N LYS A 31 -50.59 -13.02 -35.26
CA LYS A 31 -49.25 -12.61 -34.85
C LYS A 31 -49.02 -11.10 -35.08
N GLU A 32 -48.87 -10.33 -34.01
CA GLU A 32 -48.06 -9.10 -34.01
C GLU A 32 -47.28 -8.93 -32.68
N PRO A 33 -46.00 -9.36 -32.61
CA PRO A 33 -45.20 -9.24 -31.39
C PRO A 33 -44.03 -8.22 -31.45
N GLU A 34 -43.79 -7.51 -32.56
CA GLU A 34 -42.59 -6.66 -32.71
C GLU A 34 -42.84 -5.14 -32.54
N ASN A 35 -43.98 -4.62 -33.03
CA ASN A 35 -44.16 -3.17 -33.22
C ASN A 35 -44.48 -2.36 -31.94
N ASN A 36 -44.78 -3.03 -30.82
CA ASN A 36 -44.93 -2.38 -29.51
C ASN A 36 -43.60 -2.16 -28.78
N LEU A 37 -42.58 -2.99 -29.06
CA LEU A 37 -41.23 -2.84 -28.49
C LEU A 37 -40.43 -1.73 -29.19
N SER A 38 -40.62 -1.55 -30.50
CA SER A 38 -40.09 -0.40 -31.25
C SER A 38 -40.66 0.92 -30.70
N ASN A 39 -41.99 1.02 -30.59
CA ASN A 39 -42.70 2.17 -30.03
C ASN A 39 -42.26 2.50 -28.59
N ALA A 40 -42.11 1.50 -27.71
CA ALA A 40 -41.64 1.73 -26.34
C ALA A 40 -40.17 2.23 -26.28
N ARG A 41 -39.32 1.80 -27.23
CA ARG A 41 -37.93 2.31 -27.38
C ARG A 41 -37.90 3.70 -27.99
N GLN A 42 -38.73 3.98 -29.00
CA GLN A 42 -38.86 5.30 -29.62
C GLN A 42 -39.41 6.32 -28.63
N ARG A 43 -40.49 6.04 -27.89
CA ARG A 43 -41.01 6.92 -26.82
C ARG A 43 -39.96 7.19 -25.72
N LYS A 44 -39.14 6.20 -25.35
CA LYS A 44 -38.00 6.40 -24.42
C LYS A 44 -36.89 7.25 -25.02
N ARG A 45 -36.59 7.12 -26.32
CA ARG A 45 -35.64 7.99 -27.04
C ARG A 45 -36.16 9.42 -27.14
N ALA A 46 -37.40 9.62 -27.62
CA ALA A 46 -38.06 10.92 -27.69
C ALA A 46 -38.05 11.63 -26.33
N LYS A 47 -38.51 10.99 -25.25
CA LYS A 47 -38.45 11.53 -23.88
C LYS A 47 -37.02 11.80 -23.36
N THR A 48 -36.00 11.19 -23.97
CA THR A 48 -34.58 11.47 -23.64
C THR A 48 -34.01 12.59 -24.51
N LEU A 49 -34.56 12.85 -25.69
CA LEU A 49 -34.21 13.95 -26.59
C LEU A 49 -34.88 15.25 -26.11
N ASP A 50 -36.19 15.24 -25.90
CA ASP A 50 -36.99 16.32 -25.31
C ASP A 50 -36.43 16.80 -23.95
N ALA A 51 -36.05 15.87 -23.07
CA ALA A 51 -35.38 16.20 -21.80
C ALA A 51 -33.93 16.72 -21.93
N ARG A 52 -33.42 16.91 -23.15
CA ARG A 52 -32.09 17.47 -23.48
C ARG A 52 -32.16 18.63 -24.48
N GLU A 53 -33.31 18.87 -25.07
CA GLU A 53 -33.54 19.96 -25.99
C GLU A 53 -33.69 21.26 -25.18
N ILE A 54 -32.85 22.23 -25.52
CA ILE A 54 -32.79 23.54 -24.85
C ILE A 54 -32.97 24.56 -25.97
N ALA A 55 -34.05 25.32 -25.91
CA ALA A 55 -34.29 26.41 -26.84
C ALA A 55 -33.25 27.53 -26.58
N THR A 56 -32.46 27.85 -27.61
CA THR A 56 -31.49 28.94 -27.61
C THR A 56 -32.05 30.15 -28.34
N GLN A 57 -31.71 31.37 -27.90
CA GLN A 57 -32.08 32.61 -28.58
C GLN A 57 -30.84 33.29 -29.16
N THR A 58 -30.97 33.96 -30.31
CA THR A 58 -29.83 34.61 -30.97
C THR A 58 -29.40 35.89 -30.25
N SER A 59 -28.09 36.08 -30.09
CA SER A 59 -27.52 37.02 -29.11
C SER A 59 -27.22 38.44 -29.63
N ASP A 60 -27.81 38.84 -30.76
CA ASP A 60 -27.35 40.01 -31.52
C ASP A 60 -27.57 41.37 -30.84
N LYS A 61 -28.39 41.45 -29.79
CA LYS A 61 -28.67 42.71 -29.06
C LYS A 61 -27.66 43.04 -27.95
N ALA A 62 -26.77 42.13 -27.56
CA ALA A 62 -25.88 42.29 -26.39
C ALA A 62 -24.46 42.80 -26.73
N LEU A 63 -24.10 42.91 -28.01
CA LEU A 63 -22.80 43.39 -28.48
C LEU A 63 -22.94 44.79 -29.10
N LYS A 64 -22.55 45.84 -28.37
CA LYS A 64 -22.47 47.20 -28.88
C LYS A 64 -21.00 47.60 -29.04
N SER A 65 -20.64 48.08 -30.23
CA SER A 65 -19.31 48.67 -30.55
C SER A 65 -18.07 47.90 -30.04
N GLY A 66 -18.13 46.57 -30.02
CA GLY A 66 -17.00 45.71 -29.61
C GLY A 66 -16.74 45.64 -28.11
N LYS A 67 -17.60 46.23 -27.26
CA LYS A 67 -17.56 46.09 -25.80
C LYS A 67 -18.75 45.23 -25.33
N LEU A 68 -18.49 44.32 -24.39
CA LEU A 68 -19.51 43.43 -23.84
C LEU A 68 -20.12 44.05 -22.58
N ASP A 69 -21.40 44.41 -22.63
CA ASP A 69 -22.17 44.72 -21.43
C ASP A 69 -22.58 43.41 -20.74
N VAL A 70 -21.94 43.11 -19.61
CA VAL A 70 -22.16 41.86 -18.86
C VAL A 70 -23.59 41.77 -18.32
N ASN A 71 -24.21 42.90 -17.94
CA ASN A 71 -25.55 42.88 -17.36
C ASN A 71 -26.60 42.62 -18.45
N ALA A 72 -26.52 43.35 -19.57
CA ALA A 72 -27.39 43.11 -20.72
C ALA A 72 -27.18 41.71 -21.33
N PHE A 73 -25.94 41.20 -21.34
CA PHE A 73 -25.62 39.84 -21.82
C PHE A 73 -26.17 38.74 -20.91
N VAL A 74 -26.09 38.89 -19.59
CA VAL A 74 -26.68 37.94 -18.63
C VAL A 74 -28.20 37.98 -18.67
N GLN A 75 -28.81 39.17 -18.77
CA GLN A 75 -30.27 39.30 -18.93
C GLN A 75 -30.76 38.68 -20.25
N ALA A 76 -30.09 38.95 -21.38
CA ALA A 76 -30.40 38.34 -22.67
C ALA A 76 -30.26 36.80 -22.65
N ARG A 77 -29.46 36.25 -21.73
CA ARG A 77 -29.26 34.81 -21.54
C ARG A 77 -29.99 34.23 -20.32
N GLU A 78 -30.78 35.02 -19.60
CA GLU A 78 -31.46 34.54 -18.40
C GLU A 78 -32.39 33.35 -18.72
N PHE A 79 -33.12 33.45 -19.83
CA PHE A 79 -33.95 32.35 -20.33
C PHE A 79 -33.12 31.11 -20.67
N GLU A 80 -31.97 31.26 -21.33
CA GLU A 80 -31.09 30.13 -21.68
C GLU A 80 -30.48 29.47 -20.44
N ILE A 81 -30.07 30.26 -19.45
CA ILE A 81 -29.52 29.78 -18.18
C ILE A 81 -30.60 29.02 -17.41
N ARG A 82 -31.80 29.60 -17.25
CA ARG A 82 -32.94 28.92 -16.61
C ARG A 82 -33.35 27.65 -17.37
N ALA A 83 -33.43 27.70 -18.70
CA ALA A 83 -33.76 26.54 -19.55
C ALA A 83 -32.68 25.45 -19.49
N LEU A 84 -31.40 25.80 -19.33
CA LEU A 84 -30.29 24.88 -19.09
C LEU A 84 -30.36 24.25 -17.70
N GLU A 85 -30.63 25.03 -16.64
CA GLU A 85 -30.80 24.51 -15.28
C GLU A 85 -32.02 23.57 -15.19
N GLU A 86 -33.14 23.97 -15.79
CA GLU A 86 -34.33 23.15 -15.91
C GLU A 86 -34.09 21.93 -16.81
N GLY A 87 -33.34 22.05 -17.90
CA GLY A 87 -32.93 20.94 -18.76
C GLY A 87 -32.04 19.94 -18.01
N MET A 88 -31.07 20.43 -17.22
CA MET A 88 -30.26 19.61 -16.33
C MET A 88 -31.12 18.93 -15.25
N ALA A 89 -32.10 19.63 -14.69
CA ALA A 89 -33.05 19.06 -13.73
C ALA A 89 -34.00 18.02 -14.37
N ARG A 90 -34.53 18.29 -15.57
CA ARG A 90 -35.39 17.40 -16.37
C ARG A 90 -34.62 16.15 -16.80
N SER A 91 -33.40 16.28 -17.33
CA SER A 91 -32.50 15.17 -17.66
C SER A 91 -32.15 14.31 -16.43
N LYS A 92 -31.91 14.94 -15.27
CA LYS A 92 -31.65 14.25 -13.99
C LYS A 92 -32.90 13.54 -13.44
N LYS A 93 -34.10 14.10 -13.61
CA LYS A 93 -35.40 13.49 -13.25
C LYS A 93 -35.80 12.37 -14.24
N GLY A 94 -35.55 12.56 -15.53
CA GLY A 94 -35.81 11.60 -16.62
C GLY A 94 -34.82 10.44 -16.68
N SER A 95 -33.69 10.55 -15.99
CA SER A 95 -32.79 9.42 -15.75
C SER A 95 -33.51 8.32 -14.96
N THR A 96 -33.77 7.18 -15.61
CA THR A 96 -34.46 5.99 -15.07
C THR A 96 -33.64 5.22 -14.01
N ARG A 97 -32.89 5.94 -13.19
CA ARG A 97 -32.04 5.40 -12.12
C ARG A 97 -32.86 5.27 -10.83
N ARG A 98 -32.99 4.03 -10.36
CA ARG A 98 -33.54 3.70 -9.04
C ARG A 98 -32.80 4.44 -7.93
N ALA A 99 -33.46 4.69 -6.80
CA ALA A 99 -32.92 5.43 -5.65
C ALA A 99 -31.53 4.92 -5.21
N PHE A 100 -31.34 3.60 -5.13
CA PHE A 100 -30.05 3.00 -4.78
C PHE A 100 -28.95 3.15 -5.85
N GLN A 101 -29.31 3.48 -7.11
CA GLN A 101 -28.38 3.77 -8.21
C GLN A 101 -27.97 5.24 -8.27
N GLN A 102 -28.69 6.16 -7.62
CA GLN A 102 -28.32 7.58 -7.55
C GLN A 102 -27.07 7.80 -6.68
N VAL A 103 -26.77 6.84 -5.80
CA VAL A 103 -25.57 6.81 -4.96
C VAL A 103 -24.31 6.52 -5.83
N PRO A 104 -23.17 7.19 -5.56
CA PRO A 104 -21.87 6.91 -6.19
C PRO A 104 -21.47 5.42 -6.17
N ARG A 105 -20.75 4.95 -7.21
CA ARG A 105 -20.54 3.51 -7.48
C ARG A 105 -19.88 2.74 -6.32
N ASP A 106 -18.94 3.38 -5.65
CA ASP A 106 -18.22 2.96 -4.44
C ASP A 106 -19.11 2.89 -3.18
N MET A 107 -20.06 3.81 -3.06
CA MET A 107 -21.04 3.84 -1.97
C MET A 107 -22.22 2.87 -2.18
N ARG A 108 -22.49 2.39 -3.41
CA ARG A 108 -23.58 1.43 -3.70
C ARG A 108 -23.43 0.13 -2.91
N ARG A 109 -24.56 -0.48 -2.51
CA ARG A 109 -24.60 -1.78 -1.82
C ARG A 109 -25.58 -2.70 -2.54
N ARG A 110 -25.16 -3.93 -2.88
CA ARG A 110 -26.01 -4.89 -3.62
C ARG A 110 -27.32 -5.21 -2.90
N THR A 111 -27.29 -5.31 -1.57
CA THR A 111 -28.44 -5.59 -0.72
C THR A 111 -29.38 -4.39 -0.52
N ALA A 112 -29.05 -3.21 -1.06
CA ALA A 112 -29.94 -2.04 -1.00
C ALA A 112 -31.22 -2.23 -1.84
N SER A 113 -31.24 -3.16 -2.79
CA SER A 113 -32.43 -3.47 -3.60
C SER A 113 -33.58 -4.08 -2.80
N HIS A 114 -33.30 -4.73 -1.66
CA HIS A 114 -34.30 -5.37 -0.79
C HIS A 114 -34.21 -4.93 0.68
N ASN A 115 -33.39 -3.92 0.97
CA ASN A 115 -33.23 -3.36 2.30
C ASN A 115 -32.90 -1.86 2.22
N VAL A 116 -33.96 -1.06 2.28
CA VAL A 116 -33.92 0.41 2.18
C VAL A 116 -33.02 1.06 3.23
N LYS A 117 -32.81 0.45 4.40
CA LYS A 117 -31.97 1.02 5.47
C LYS A 117 -30.50 1.17 5.06
N LEU A 118 -30.07 0.47 4.01
CA LEU A 118 -28.71 0.55 3.43
C LEU A 118 -28.53 1.72 2.44
N VAL A 119 -29.60 2.46 2.14
CA VAL A 119 -29.59 3.69 1.36
C VAL A 119 -29.53 4.91 2.31
N PRO A 120 -28.86 6.03 1.94
CA PRO A 120 -28.83 7.25 2.77
C PRO A 120 -30.23 7.74 3.13
N LYS A 121 -30.42 8.29 4.35
CA LYS A 121 -31.75 8.71 4.88
C LYS A 121 -32.61 9.47 3.85
N ARG A 122 -32.04 10.49 3.19
CA ARG A 122 -32.71 11.33 2.16
C ARG A 122 -33.27 10.58 0.95
N LEU A 123 -32.78 9.37 0.66
CA LEU A 123 -33.20 8.53 -0.46
C LEU A 123 -34.07 7.34 -0.02
N ARG A 124 -34.33 7.18 1.29
CA ARG A 124 -35.13 6.06 1.81
C ARG A 124 -36.60 6.11 1.41
N PRO A 125 -37.33 7.24 1.52
CA PRO A 125 -38.74 7.27 1.15
C PRO A 125 -38.97 6.87 -0.32
N ARG A 126 -38.07 7.31 -1.21
CA ARG A 126 -38.09 6.91 -2.63
C ARG A 126 -37.77 5.43 -2.82
N ALA A 127 -36.78 4.89 -2.11
CA ALA A 127 -36.44 3.47 -2.19
C ALA A 127 -37.52 2.55 -1.56
N GLU A 128 -38.23 3.01 -0.53
CA GLU A 128 -39.42 2.37 0.03
C GLU A 128 -40.54 2.32 -1.02
N LYS A 129 -40.86 3.45 -1.66
CA LYS A 129 -41.85 3.51 -2.74
C LYS A 129 -41.49 2.61 -3.93
N GLU A 130 -40.28 2.73 -4.47
CA GLU A 130 -39.79 1.89 -5.57
C GLU A 130 -39.86 0.39 -5.21
N MET A 131 -39.50 0.00 -3.98
CA MET A 131 -39.57 -1.41 -3.55
C MET A 131 -41.01 -1.95 -3.44
N VAL A 132 -41.99 -1.11 -3.10
CA VAL A 132 -43.42 -1.47 -3.07
C VAL A 132 -43.95 -1.61 -4.50
N GLU A 133 -43.65 -0.65 -5.38
CA GLU A 133 -44.00 -0.70 -6.81
C GLU A 133 -43.44 -1.96 -7.51
N ASP A 134 -42.22 -2.37 -7.14
CA ASP A 134 -41.56 -3.59 -7.63
C ASP A 134 -42.05 -4.91 -6.97
N ASN A 135 -42.97 -4.86 -5.98
CA ASN A 135 -43.34 -5.99 -5.14
C ASN A 135 -42.12 -6.75 -4.54
N THR A 136 -41.09 -6.02 -4.13
CA THR A 136 -39.80 -6.61 -3.77
C THR A 136 -39.87 -7.39 -2.44
N PRO A 137 -39.44 -8.67 -2.38
CA PRO A 137 -39.52 -9.48 -1.16
C PRO A 137 -38.64 -8.92 -0.03
N THR A 138 -39.28 -8.38 1.01
CA THR A 138 -38.63 -7.78 2.17
C THR A 138 -38.19 -8.84 3.19
N VAL A 139 -36.98 -9.37 3.03
CA VAL A 139 -36.44 -10.42 3.91
C VAL A 139 -36.03 -9.86 5.29
N VAL A 140 -37.00 -9.72 6.20
CA VAL A 140 -36.75 -9.37 7.60
C VAL A 140 -36.10 -10.54 8.33
N ALA A 141 -34.91 -10.35 8.91
CA ALA A 141 -34.13 -11.42 9.55
C ALA A 141 -34.87 -12.18 10.67
N ARG A 142 -35.82 -11.53 11.37
CA ARG A 142 -36.67 -12.17 12.40
C ARG A 142 -37.71 -13.17 11.85
N ARG A 143 -38.07 -13.06 10.56
CA ARG A 143 -39.05 -13.95 9.88
C ARG A 143 -38.38 -15.11 9.11
N ARG A 144 -37.04 -15.27 9.20
CA ARG A 144 -36.34 -16.37 8.55
C ARG A 144 -36.54 -17.67 9.34
N VAL A 145 -37.24 -18.64 8.75
CA VAL A 145 -37.25 -20.02 9.25
C VAL A 145 -35.81 -20.55 9.28
N PRO A 146 -35.32 -21.09 10.41
CA PRO A 146 -33.99 -21.69 10.46
C PRO A 146 -33.90 -22.91 9.54
N SER A 147 -32.92 -22.91 8.63
CA SER A 147 -32.52 -24.09 7.84
C SER A 147 -32.19 -25.27 8.76
N SER A 148 -32.38 -26.52 8.29
CA SER A 148 -32.10 -27.75 9.04
C SER A 148 -30.73 -27.72 9.75
N HIS A 149 -29.66 -27.35 9.04
CA HIS A 149 -28.31 -27.20 9.63
C HIS A 149 -28.23 -26.14 10.74
N MET A 150 -29.02 -25.07 10.64
CA MET A 150 -29.12 -24.06 11.67
C MET A 150 -29.93 -24.54 12.88
N ARG A 151 -30.98 -25.35 12.69
CA ARG A 151 -31.71 -26.02 13.78
C ARG A 151 -30.77 -26.95 14.55
N LEU A 152 -30.06 -27.84 13.86
CA LEU A 152 -29.08 -28.75 14.45
C LEU A 152 -27.99 -27.99 15.25
N ARG A 153 -27.47 -26.89 14.71
CA ARG A 153 -26.51 -26.04 15.42
C ARG A 153 -27.09 -25.37 16.66
N LEU A 154 -28.33 -24.86 16.59
CA LEU A 154 -29.00 -24.25 17.74
C LEU A 154 -29.29 -25.28 18.83
N GLU A 155 -29.69 -26.50 18.45
CA GLU A 155 -29.91 -27.60 19.37
C GLU A 155 -28.59 -28.05 20.03
N THR A 156 -27.54 -28.25 19.23
CA THR A 156 -26.18 -28.56 19.74
C THR A 156 -25.70 -27.47 20.71
N ALA A 157 -25.94 -26.20 20.40
CA ALA A 157 -25.59 -25.08 21.28
C ALA A 157 -26.42 -25.11 22.58
N LYS A 158 -27.72 -25.43 22.53
CA LYS A 158 -28.56 -25.64 23.73
C LYS A 158 -28.03 -26.81 24.58
N ARG A 159 -27.73 -27.96 23.97
CA ARG A 159 -27.14 -29.13 24.66
C ARG A 159 -25.81 -28.76 25.35
N LEU A 160 -24.90 -28.07 24.65
CA LEU A 160 -23.63 -27.58 25.22
C LEU A 160 -23.83 -26.54 26.33
N HIS A 161 -24.78 -25.62 26.21
CA HIS A 161 -25.13 -24.68 27.29
C HIS A 161 -25.70 -25.39 28.52
N GLY A 162 -26.53 -26.41 28.33
CA GLY A 162 -27.05 -27.27 29.40
C GLY A 162 -25.94 -28.02 30.12
N LEU A 163 -25.03 -28.67 29.37
CA LEU A 163 -23.84 -29.34 29.91
C LEU A 163 -22.94 -28.36 30.67
N ALA A 164 -22.69 -27.15 30.13
CA ALA A 164 -21.90 -26.13 30.81
C ALA A 164 -22.58 -25.60 32.09
N LYS A 165 -23.92 -25.49 32.12
CA LYS A 165 -24.68 -25.14 33.32
C LYS A 165 -24.56 -26.24 34.39
N ARG A 166 -24.74 -27.52 34.01
CA ARG A 166 -24.56 -28.68 34.89
C ARG A 166 -23.12 -28.78 35.43
N ALA A 167 -22.11 -28.62 34.58
CA ALA A 167 -20.71 -28.63 35.00
C ALA A 167 -20.37 -27.47 35.96
N LYS A 168 -20.92 -26.27 35.74
CA LYS A 168 -20.80 -25.15 36.69
C LYS A 168 -21.50 -25.42 38.01
N ALA A 169 -22.71 -26.00 37.98
CA ALA A 169 -23.44 -26.37 39.19
C ALA A 169 -22.66 -27.43 40.01
N ARG A 170 -22.17 -28.49 39.36
CA ARG A 170 -21.31 -29.51 39.99
C ARG A 170 -20.00 -28.92 40.53
N LYS A 171 -19.37 -27.98 39.82
CA LYS A 171 -18.18 -27.28 40.33
C LYS A 171 -18.52 -26.35 41.51
N LYS A 172 -19.72 -25.77 41.55
CA LYS A 172 -20.18 -24.98 42.69
C LYS A 172 -20.42 -25.89 43.89
N SER A 173 -21.20 -26.97 43.76
CA SER A 173 -21.42 -27.93 44.87
C SER A 173 -20.13 -28.58 45.37
N LEU A 174 -19.15 -28.86 44.49
CA LEU A 174 -17.81 -29.32 44.90
C LEU A 174 -16.97 -28.24 45.60
N LYS A 175 -17.26 -26.94 45.39
CA LYS A 175 -16.63 -25.84 46.13
C LYS A 175 -17.36 -25.59 47.45
N ASP A 176 -18.69 -25.68 47.45
CA ASP A 176 -19.54 -25.51 48.63
C ASP A 176 -19.34 -26.69 49.62
N ALA A 177 -19.02 -27.90 49.12
CA ALA A 177 -18.67 -29.09 49.93
C ALA A 177 -17.20 -29.16 50.39
N LYS A 178 -16.32 -28.28 49.91
CA LYS A 178 -14.98 -28.07 50.50
C LYS A 178 -15.05 -26.81 51.35
N GLY A 179 -15.18 -26.99 52.66
CA GLY A 179 -15.48 -25.95 53.65
C GLY A 179 -14.68 -24.65 53.49
N SER A 180 -15.34 -23.54 53.78
CA SER A 180 -14.82 -22.18 53.61
C SER A 180 -13.83 -21.79 54.69
N SER A 181 -12.55 -21.65 54.32
CA SER A 181 -11.53 -20.99 55.14
C SER A 181 -10.58 -20.09 54.30
N GLU A 182 -11.15 -19.29 53.40
CA GLU A 182 -10.47 -18.12 52.81
C GLU A 182 -11.46 -16.96 52.62
N GLU A 183 -11.09 -15.77 53.08
CA GLU A 183 -11.93 -14.57 53.01
C GLU A 183 -12.24 -14.16 51.56
N HIS A 184 -13.51 -13.86 51.30
CA HIS A 184 -14.01 -13.57 49.97
C HIS A 184 -13.75 -12.11 49.52
N ARG A 185 -12.48 -11.69 49.42
CA ARG A 185 -12.14 -10.43 48.71
C ARG A 185 -12.61 -10.54 47.25
N GLU A 186 -13.47 -9.61 46.81
CA GLU A 186 -13.95 -9.53 45.42
C GLU A 186 -12.81 -9.25 44.43
N ALA A 187 -12.11 -10.30 44.02
CA ALA A 187 -11.15 -10.26 42.93
C ALA A 187 -11.87 -10.04 41.59
N LYS A 188 -12.20 -8.78 41.27
CA LYS A 188 -12.44 -8.31 39.89
C LYS A 188 -11.41 -9.01 39.00
N PRO A 189 -11.80 -9.68 37.90
CA PRO A 189 -10.91 -10.58 37.16
C PRO A 189 -9.73 -9.78 36.61
N ARG A 190 -8.61 -9.79 37.36
CA ARG A 190 -7.38 -9.09 36.98
C ARG A 190 -6.98 -9.66 35.62
N PRO A 191 -6.88 -8.83 34.56
CA PRO A 191 -6.48 -9.34 33.25
C PRO A 191 -5.12 -10.01 33.42
N ALA A 192 -5.02 -11.28 33.01
CA ALA A 192 -3.86 -12.11 33.24
C ALA A 192 -2.58 -11.32 32.91
N LYS A 193 -1.67 -11.18 33.89
CA LYS A 193 -0.40 -10.45 33.72
C LYS A 193 0.25 -10.98 32.44
N ALA A 194 0.48 -10.09 31.47
CA ALA A 194 1.13 -10.48 30.22
C ALA A 194 2.53 -10.99 30.58
N LYS A 195 2.78 -12.30 30.39
CA LYS A 195 4.08 -12.89 30.68
C LYS A 195 5.15 -12.09 29.93
N ARG A 196 6.18 -11.63 30.65
CA ARG A 196 7.37 -11.01 30.05
C ARG A 196 8.02 -12.06 29.15
N THR A 197 8.21 -11.74 27.88
CA THR A 197 9.15 -12.49 27.03
C THR A 197 10.52 -12.32 27.68
N PRO A 198 11.30 -13.38 27.93
CA PRO A 198 12.69 -13.23 28.36
C PRO A 198 13.44 -12.31 27.39
N PRO A 199 14.44 -11.53 27.85
CA PRO A 199 15.37 -10.90 26.94
C PRO A 199 16.00 -11.97 26.03
N ASP A 200 16.32 -11.57 24.79
CA ASP A 200 16.94 -12.39 23.75
C ASP A 200 16.09 -13.59 23.25
N ALA A 201 14.84 -13.71 23.71
CA ALA A 201 13.87 -14.72 23.24
C ALA A 201 12.83 -14.13 22.28
N LEU A 202 12.45 -14.91 21.27
CA LEU A 202 11.40 -14.53 20.31
C LEU A 202 10.03 -14.42 21.01
N ALA A 203 9.33 -13.31 20.76
CA ALA A 203 8.00 -13.08 21.28
C ALA A 203 6.98 -14.03 20.63
N ASN A 204 6.00 -14.45 21.44
CA ASN A 204 4.86 -15.22 20.97
C ASN A 204 3.70 -14.30 20.57
N PRO A 205 2.92 -14.63 19.52
CA PRO A 205 1.78 -13.82 19.10
C PRO A 205 0.71 -13.75 20.21
N PRO A 206 -0.08 -12.66 20.26
CA PRO A 206 -1.00 -12.41 21.36
C PRO A 206 -2.15 -13.42 21.31
N LYS A 207 -2.38 -14.13 22.43
CA LYS A 207 -3.37 -15.23 22.51
C LYS A 207 -4.75 -14.79 22.02
N PRO A 208 -5.24 -15.28 20.86
CA PRO A 208 -6.49 -14.78 20.30
C PRO A 208 -7.70 -15.32 21.07
N ALA A 209 -8.83 -14.63 20.93
CA ALA A 209 -10.12 -15.06 21.48
C ALA A 209 -10.44 -16.50 21.03
N ALA A 210 -11.02 -17.32 21.91
CA ALA A 210 -11.17 -18.77 21.71
C ALA A 210 -11.75 -19.16 20.34
N LYS A 211 -12.79 -18.45 19.87
CA LYS A 211 -13.43 -18.63 18.55
C LYS A 211 -12.52 -18.45 17.33
N PHE A 212 -11.37 -17.80 17.49
CA PHE A 212 -10.40 -17.53 16.43
C PHE A 212 -9.10 -18.32 16.56
N ARG A 213 -8.82 -19.00 17.68
CA ARG A 213 -7.57 -19.76 17.91
C ARG A 213 -7.30 -20.78 16.78
N LYS A 214 -8.27 -21.64 16.47
CA LYS A 214 -8.14 -22.63 15.37
C LYS A 214 -7.94 -22.00 13.97
N ARG A 215 -8.15 -20.69 13.79
CA ARG A 215 -7.95 -19.96 12.52
C ARG A 215 -6.61 -19.22 12.45
N GLN A 216 -5.82 -19.26 13.52
CA GLN A 216 -4.55 -18.56 13.69
C GLN A 216 -3.41 -19.50 14.07
N VAL A 217 -3.52 -20.80 13.74
CA VAL A 217 -2.47 -21.80 14.03
C VAL A 217 -1.22 -21.50 13.21
N ASN A 218 -1.36 -21.39 11.88
CA ASN A 218 -0.23 -21.15 10.97
C ASN A 218 0.07 -19.67 10.77
N LYS A 219 -0.82 -18.76 11.19
CA LYS A 219 -0.74 -17.33 10.87
C LYS A 219 -1.30 -16.39 11.93
N THR A 220 -0.55 -15.34 12.22
CA THR A 220 -0.98 -14.24 13.08
C THR A 220 -1.90 -13.29 12.32
N TRP A 221 -2.96 -12.82 12.97
CA TRP A 221 -3.83 -11.77 12.42
C TRP A 221 -3.33 -10.38 12.81
N LEU A 222 -3.22 -9.49 11.83
CA LEU A 222 -3.00 -8.06 12.06
C LEU A 222 -4.13 -7.44 12.91
N PRO A 223 -3.90 -6.31 13.62
CA PRO A 223 -4.93 -5.65 14.43
C PRO A 223 -6.21 -5.37 13.64
N THR A 224 -6.07 -5.05 12.35
CA THR A 224 -7.16 -4.71 11.44
C THR A 224 -7.70 -5.91 10.63
N HIS A 225 -7.27 -7.14 10.90
CA HIS A 225 -7.57 -8.31 10.04
C HIS A 225 -9.08 -8.47 9.71
N ILE A 226 -9.98 -8.22 10.67
CA ILE A 226 -11.44 -8.33 10.46
C ILE A 226 -12.01 -7.19 9.59
N PHE A 227 -11.33 -6.03 9.54
CA PHE A 227 -11.65 -4.95 8.60
C PHE A 227 -11.24 -5.35 7.18
N HIS A 228 -10.00 -5.81 7.00
CA HIS A 228 -9.44 -6.18 5.70
C HIS A 228 -10.08 -7.45 5.12
N ALA A 229 -10.25 -8.52 5.89
CA ALA A 229 -10.87 -9.77 5.41
C ALA A 229 -12.34 -9.64 4.96
N LYS A 230 -12.95 -8.46 5.15
CA LYS A 230 -14.29 -8.09 4.64
C LYS A 230 -14.26 -7.18 3.40
N ARG A 231 -13.08 -6.72 2.97
CA ARG A 231 -12.90 -5.63 1.98
C ARG A 231 -11.71 -5.84 1.03
N ALA A 232 -10.87 -6.83 1.30
CA ALA A 232 -9.64 -7.14 0.57
C ALA A 232 -9.51 -8.66 0.40
N HIS A 233 -8.79 -9.06 -0.64
CA HIS A 233 -8.26 -10.40 -0.77
C HIS A 233 -7.09 -10.56 0.21
N MET A 234 -7.07 -11.66 0.97
CA MET A 234 -6.07 -11.92 2.00
C MET A 234 -5.14 -13.06 1.58
N THR A 235 -3.95 -13.15 2.19
CA THR A 235 -3.10 -14.35 2.09
C THR A 235 -3.87 -15.63 2.43
N LEU A 236 -3.54 -16.72 1.74
CA LEU A 236 -4.19 -18.01 1.93
C LEU A 236 -4.01 -18.51 3.39
N PRO A 237 -4.91 -19.35 3.93
CA PRO A 237 -4.78 -19.84 5.31
C PRO A 237 -3.56 -20.74 5.57
N LYS A 238 -3.13 -21.51 4.56
CA LYS A 238 -2.00 -22.45 4.68
C LYS A 238 -0.65 -21.83 4.29
N SER A 239 -0.63 -20.87 3.36
CA SER A 239 0.55 -20.11 2.93
C SER A 239 0.43 -18.61 3.29
N PRO A 240 0.70 -18.24 4.55
CA PRO A 240 0.77 -16.85 4.98
C PRO A 240 2.12 -16.21 4.63
N LEU A 241 2.11 -15.01 4.06
CA LEU A 241 3.33 -14.22 3.89
C LEU A 241 3.90 -13.83 5.26
N TRP A 242 5.17 -14.18 5.49
CA TRP A 242 5.94 -13.86 6.70
C TRP A 242 5.22 -14.22 8.01
N ARG A 243 4.47 -15.34 8.02
CA ARG A 243 3.61 -15.81 9.13
C ARG A 243 2.42 -14.89 9.49
N PHE A 244 2.09 -13.90 8.66
CA PHE A 244 0.97 -12.98 8.85
C PHE A 244 -0.18 -13.16 7.85
N ALA A 245 -1.39 -12.83 8.30
CA ALA A 245 -2.58 -12.73 7.46
C ALA A 245 -2.71 -11.33 6.83
N ILE A 246 -1.89 -11.05 5.81
CA ILE A 246 -1.73 -9.74 5.14
C ILE A 246 -2.78 -9.52 4.03
N PRO A 247 -3.31 -8.29 3.84
CA PRO A 247 -4.13 -7.94 2.68
C PRO A 247 -3.31 -7.82 1.39
N ILE A 248 -3.71 -8.53 0.34
CA ILE A 248 -3.05 -8.50 -0.97
C ILE A 248 -3.52 -7.30 -1.81
N THR A 249 -4.83 -7.09 -1.92
CA THR A 249 -5.45 -5.96 -2.66
C THR A 249 -6.92 -5.80 -2.25
N PRO A 250 -7.51 -4.59 -2.26
CA PRO A 250 -8.95 -4.37 -2.10
C PRO A 250 -9.80 -5.19 -3.08
N THR A 251 -11.08 -5.40 -2.75
CA THR A 251 -12.05 -6.00 -3.69
C THR A 251 -12.56 -5.02 -4.76
N GLU A 252 -12.30 -3.71 -4.59
CA GLU A 252 -12.55 -2.69 -5.60
C GLU A 252 -11.36 -2.64 -6.58
N LYS A 253 -11.60 -2.39 -7.87
CA LYS A 253 -10.51 -2.21 -8.86
C LYS A 253 -9.79 -0.88 -8.61
N SER A 254 -8.74 -0.93 -7.81
CA SER A 254 -8.06 0.20 -7.18
C SER A 254 -6.92 0.85 -8.01
N TYR A 255 -6.35 0.22 -9.03
CA TYR A 255 -5.09 0.68 -9.68
C TYR A 255 -5.03 2.19 -10.01
N ARG A 256 -5.90 2.70 -10.89
CA ARG A 256 -5.97 4.14 -11.23
C ARG A 256 -6.46 5.02 -10.05
N PRO A 257 -7.43 4.58 -9.21
CA PRO A 257 -7.74 5.26 -7.96
C PRO A 257 -6.55 5.41 -6.98
N THR A 258 -5.70 4.39 -6.83
CA THR A 258 -4.51 4.39 -5.97
C THR A 258 -3.51 5.42 -6.47
N HIS A 259 -3.12 5.36 -7.76
CA HIS A 259 -2.21 6.35 -8.36
C HIS A 259 -2.66 7.80 -8.11
N ARG A 260 -3.96 8.09 -8.32
CA ARG A 260 -4.53 9.42 -8.06
C ARG A 260 -4.49 9.77 -6.56
N ALA A 261 -4.77 8.83 -5.68
CA ALA A 261 -4.76 9.02 -4.23
C ALA A 261 -3.35 9.19 -3.64
N THR A 262 -2.32 8.58 -4.24
CA THR A 262 -0.92 8.72 -3.80
C THR A 262 -0.20 9.91 -4.40
N GLY A 263 -0.61 10.39 -5.59
CA GLY A 263 0.11 11.42 -6.34
C GLY A 263 -0.61 12.76 -6.53
N LEU A 264 -1.94 12.76 -6.73
CA LEU A 264 -2.67 13.95 -7.18
C LEU A 264 -3.63 14.53 -6.14
N ARG A 265 -4.50 13.70 -5.54
CA ARG A 265 -5.46 14.16 -4.52
C ARG A 265 -5.95 13.02 -3.63
N GLY A 266 -6.02 13.29 -2.33
CA GLY A 266 -6.43 12.35 -1.30
C GLY A 266 -5.26 11.61 -0.67
N ALA A 267 -5.51 10.43 -0.11
CA ALA A 267 -4.48 9.62 0.55
C ALA A 267 -4.78 8.12 0.45
N VAL A 268 -3.74 7.30 0.59
CA VAL A 268 -3.81 5.85 0.78
C VAL A 268 -3.14 5.46 2.10
N VAL A 269 -3.79 4.58 2.86
CA VAL A 269 -3.39 4.11 4.19
C VAL A 269 -3.15 2.59 4.14
N TRP A 270 -2.14 2.09 4.85
CA TRP A 270 -1.85 0.67 4.95
C TRP A 270 -1.55 0.24 6.40
N ASP A 271 -2.05 -0.94 6.81
CA ASP A 271 -1.68 -1.57 8.08
C ASP A 271 -0.30 -2.24 7.93
N MET A 272 0.73 -1.56 8.41
CA MET A 272 2.13 -2.00 8.38
C MET A 272 2.53 -2.75 9.67
N SER A 273 1.58 -3.19 10.50
CA SER A 273 1.89 -3.87 11.77
C SER A 273 2.62 -5.20 11.63
N TYR A 274 2.82 -5.73 10.41
CA TYR A 274 3.71 -6.87 10.17
C TYR A 274 5.21 -6.48 10.11
N MET A 275 5.52 -5.19 9.97
CA MET A 275 6.89 -4.68 10.04
C MET A 275 7.45 -4.92 11.45
N SER A 276 8.57 -5.63 11.51
CA SER A 276 9.12 -6.11 12.77
C SER A 276 9.88 -5.01 13.50
N THR A 277 9.76 -4.99 14.82
CA THR A 277 10.45 -4.02 15.69
C THR A 277 11.26 -4.78 16.72
N ILE A 278 12.53 -4.41 16.87
CA ILE A 278 13.46 -4.92 17.87
C ILE A 278 13.79 -3.76 18.81
N GLY A 279 13.67 -3.98 20.11
CA GLY A 279 14.15 -3.07 21.15
C GLY A 279 15.56 -3.47 21.59
N LEU A 280 16.46 -2.50 21.69
CA LEU A 280 17.77 -2.63 22.33
C LEU A 280 17.84 -1.71 23.54
N GLU A 281 18.49 -2.15 24.60
CA GLU A 281 18.74 -1.34 25.80
C GLU A 281 20.12 -1.67 26.39
N GLY A 282 20.95 -0.66 26.59
CA GLY A 282 22.36 -0.83 26.97
C GLY A 282 23.10 0.50 27.15
N VAL A 283 24.40 0.44 27.45
CA VAL A 283 25.24 1.64 27.54
C VAL A 283 25.49 2.19 26.13
N GLU A 284 25.48 3.51 25.95
CA GLU A 284 25.57 4.16 24.63
C GLU A 284 26.76 3.67 23.79
N ALA A 285 27.97 3.59 24.36
CA ALA A 285 29.15 3.08 23.66
C ALA A 285 28.98 1.63 23.15
N THR A 286 28.35 0.76 23.93
CA THR A 286 28.08 -0.65 23.52
C THR A 286 26.99 -0.76 22.46
N LEU A 287 25.98 0.11 22.51
CA LEU A 287 24.96 0.22 21.48
C LEU A 287 25.56 0.73 20.17
N GLU A 288 26.45 1.73 20.23
CA GLU A 288 27.22 2.18 19.06
C GLU A 288 28.11 1.07 18.50
N GLY A 289 28.80 0.30 19.34
CA GLY A 289 29.62 -0.83 18.91
C GLY A 289 28.79 -1.88 18.15
N LEU A 290 27.61 -2.23 18.69
CA LEU A 290 26.66 -3.14 18.05
C LEU A 290 26.15 -2.59 16.71
N LEU A 291 25.74 -1.32 16.66
CA LEU A 291 25.24 -0.71 15.41
C LEU A 291 26.33 -0.59 14.35
N LYS A 292 27.57 -0.21 14.72
CA LYS A 292 28.74 -0.19 13.82
C LYS A 292 29.03 -1.58 13.25
N ALA A 293 28.95 -2.62 14.06
CA ALA A 293 29.12 -4.00 13.61
C ALA A 293 28.07 -4.46 12.58
N LEU A 294 26.90 -3.83 12.55
CA LEU A 294 25.85 -4.06 11.53
C LEU A 294 25.94 -3.09 10.33
N GLY A 295 27.02 -2.31 10.23
CA GLY A 295 27.27 -1.35 9.15
C GLY A 295 26.67 0.05 9.34
N VAL A 296 26.03 0.35 10.47
CA VAL A 296 25.42 1.67 10.73
C VAL A 296 26.50 2.72 10.97
N GLY A 297 26.48 3.80 10.18
CA GLY A 297 27.47 4.88 10.25
C GLY A 297 28.86 4.54 9.69
N VAL A 298 29.13 3.28 9.31
CA VAL A 298 30.35 2.90 8.58
C VAL A 298 30.30 3.47 7.16
N GLN A 299 29.13 3.35 6.51
CA GLN A 299 28.81 3.90 5.19
C GLN A 299 29.08 5.42 5.12
N GLU A 300 28.77 6.13 6.22
CA GLU A 300 28.91 7.58 6.34
C GLU A 300 30.37 8.04 6.45
N ILE A 301 31.22 7.22 7.09
CA ILE A 301 32.62 7.56 7.41
C ILE A 301 33.58 7.05 6.34
N ALA A 302 33.42 5.80 5.88
CA ALA A 302 34.37 5.16 4.99
C ALA A 302 34.33 5.69 3.55
N ASP A 303 33.13 6.05 3.07
CA ASP A 303 32.89 6.41 1.66
C ASP A 303 32.40 7.85 1.47
N GLY A 304 32.34 8.66 2.54
CA GLY A 304 31.90 10.05 2.51
C GLY A 304 30.41 10.26 2.17
N LEU A 305 29.62 9.19 2.13
CA LEU A 305 28.18 9.22 1.87
C LEU A 305 27.45 9.94 3.02
N ASN A 306 26.88 11.12 2.75
CA ASN A 306 26.17 11.92 3.75
C ASN A 306 27.04 12.32 4.96
N ALA A 307 28.20 12.92 4.70
CA ALA A 307 29.13 13.48 5.70
C ALA A 307 28.58 14.65 6.55
N ASN A 308 27.26 14.73 6.79
CA ASN A 308 26.66 15.73 7.65
C ASN A 308 26.68 15.25 9.12
N VAL A 309 27.83 15.48 9.78
CA VAL A 309 28.08 15.10 11.19
C VAL A 309 26.95 15.56 12.12
N LYS A 310 26.38 16.75 11.87
CA LYS A 310 25.23 17.30 12.63
C LYS A 310 23.98 16.43 12.51
N MET A 311 23.73 15.80 11.37
CA MET A 311 22.61 14.87 11.20
C MET A 311 22.83 13.58 11.99
N ARG A 312 24.08 13.10 12.06
CA ARG A 312 24.48 11.94 12.86
C ARG A 312 24.26 12.18 14.36
N GLU A 313 24.65 13.35 14.86
CA GLU A 313 24.38 13.78 16.23
C GLU A 313 22.88 13.83 16.51
N LYS A 314 22.07 14.42 15.61
CA LYS A 314 20.61 14.52 15.76
C LYS A 314 19.90 13.16 15.83
N TRP A 315 20.27 12.17 15.00
CA TRP A 315 19.65 10.84 15.10
C TRP A 315 20.14 10.05 16.31
N LYS A 316 21.42 10.17 16.69
CA LYS A 316 21.95 9.59 17.94
C LYS A 316 21.24 10.18 19.16
N ALA A 317 20.99 11.49 19.18
CA ALA A 317 20.28 12.18 20.25
C ALA A 317 18.77 11.87 20.29
N GLY A 318 18.24 11.04 19.39
CA GLY A 318 16.83 10.63 19.39
C GLY A 318 15.85 11.71 18.93
N ARG A 319 16.33 12.71 18.17
CA ARG A 319 15.54 13.82 17.60
C ARG A 319 15.18 13.60 16.13
N ARG A 320 15.94 12.73 15.45
CA ARG A 320 15.72 12.27 14.07
C ARG A 320 15.75 10.75 14.02
N SER A 321 15.21 10.18 12.94
CA SER A 321 15.44 8.77 12.61
C SER A 321 16.65 8.59 11.69
N TRP A 322 17.13 7.37 11.59
CA TRP A 322 18.10 6.92 10.59
C TRP A 322 17.42 5.89 9.69
N GLU A 323 17.56 6.02 8.38
CA GLU A 323 17.08 5.05 7.39
C GLU A 323 18.30 4.60 6.55
N GLY A 324 18.54 3.29 6.44
CA GLY A 324 19.72 2.77 5.74
C GLY A 324 19.78 1.25 5.71
N TRP A 325 20.84 0.70 5.10
CA TRP A 325 21.05 -0.75 4.99
C TRP A 325 21.75 -1.34 6.22
N LEU A 326 21.32 -2.52 6.66
CA LEU A 326 22.01 -3.33 7.67
C LEU A 326 22.67 -4.56 7.04
N PHE A 327 23.79 -4.98 7.63
CA PHE A 327 24.68 -6.01 7.12
C PHE A 327 24.89 -7.12 8.15
N ALA A 328 25.36 -8.29 7.70
CA ALA A 328 25.90 -9.31 8.60
C ALA A 328 27.12 -8.74 9.34
N ARG A 329 27.41 -9.29 10.54
CA ARG A 329 28.40 -8.73 11.46
C ARG A 329 29.77 -8.51 10.79
N GLY A 330 30.17 -7.24 10.65
CA GLY A 330 31.47 -6.85 10.10
C GLY A 330 31.60 -7.00 8.58
N GLU A 331 30.56 -7.44 7.88
CA GLU A 331 30.58 -7.76 6.45
C GLU A 331 29.95 -6.65 5.58
N TRP A 332 30.35 -5.41 5.89
CA TRP A 332 30.10 -4.25 5.03
C TRP A 332 31.19 -4.20 3.92
N PRO A 333 30.83 -3.99 2.64
CA PRO A 333 29.49 -3.83 2.08
C PRO A 333 28.89 -5.12 1.46
N THR A 334 29.54 -6.28 1.63
CA THR A 334 29.29 -7.49 0.83
C THR A 334 28.11 -8.35 1.27
N LYS A 335 27.68 -8.35 2.54
CA LYS A 335 26.55 -9.19 3.00
C LYS A 335 25.35 -8.38 3.52
N PRO A 336 24.57 -7.73 2.63
CA PRO A 336 23.39 -6.96 2.99
C PRO A 336 22.25 -7.86 3.49
N ILE A 337 21.61 -7.45 4.59
CA ILE A 337 20.43 -8.11 5.16
C ILE A 337 19.15 -7.47 4.61
N ALA A 338 18.94 -6.18 4.88
CA ALA A 338 17.76 -5.42 4.49
C ALA A 338 17.95 -3.91 4.76
N PRO A 339 17.14 -3.04 4.12
CA PRO A 339 16.92 -1.69 4.63
C PRO A 339 16.17 -1.73 5.96
N ALA A 340 16.58 -0.89 6.90
CA ALA A 340 15.99 -0.73 8.21
C ALA A 340 15.87 0.75 8.60
N LEU A 341 14.98 1.02 9.56
CA LEU A 341 14.80 2.31 10.19
C LEU A 341 15.19 2.20 11.68
N ILE A 342 16.04 3.10 12.15
CA ILE A 342 16.53 3.14 13.54
C ILE A 342 16.05 4.43 14.21
N VAL A 343 15.57 4.31 15.44
CA VAL A 343 15.18 5.45 16.29
C VAL A 343 15.82 5.28 17.66
N TRP A 344 16.65 6.25 18.07
CA TRP A 344 17.11 6.35 19.45
C TRP A 344 16.03 6.99 20.32
N CYS A 345 15.92 6.53 21.56
CA CYS A 345 15.18 7.27 22.57
C CYS A 345 15.96 8.55 22.91
N ALA A 346 15.29 9.70 22.87
CA ALA A 346 15.86 10.94 23.38
C ALA A 346 16.29 10.74 24.86
N PRO A 347 17.40 11.35 25.30
CA PRO A 347 17.80 11.30 26.70
C PRO A 347 16.76 12.02 27.56
N GLY A 348 16.49 11.49 28.74
CA GLY A 348 15.76 12.20 29.78
C GLY A 348 16.73 13.00 30.65
N GLU A 349 16.21 14.00 31.34
CA GLU A 349 16.87 14.47 32.56
C GLU A 349 16.99 13.30 33.53
N ALA A 350 18.16 13.17 34.16
CA ALA A 350 18.50 12.03 35.00
C ALA A 350 17.83 12.13 36.38
N LEU A 351 16.50 12.09 36.43
CA LEU A 351 15.82 11.60 37.63
C LEU A 351 16.20 10.14 37.79
N GLY A 352 16.95 9.84 38.85
CA GLY A 352 17.53 8.52 39.08
C GLY A 352 16.48 7.41 38.96
N ASP A 353 16.86 6.33 38.27
CA ASP A 353 16.05 5.11 38.16
C ASP A 353 15.87 4.50 39.56
N VAL A 354 14.84 4.96 40.29
CA VAL A 354 14.28 4.24 41.44
C VAL A 354 13.51 3.04 40.90
N GLU A 355 14.27 2.08 40.37
CA GLU A 355 13.80 0.69 40.35
C GLU A 355 13.60 0.30 41.82
N MET A 356 12.34 0.11 42.20
CA MET A 356 11.94 -0.46 43.48
C MET A 356 12.53 -1.87 43.58
N LEU A 357 13.74 -1.97 44.13
CA LEU A 357 14.28 -3.21 44.68
C LEU A 357 13.37 -3.63 45.84
N ASP A 358 13.14 -4.94 45.95
CA ASP A 358 12.28 -5.50 46.98
C ASP A 358 12.82 -5.16 48.39
N VAL A 359 11.91 -4.89 49.32
CA VAL A 359 12.24 -4.47 50.69
C VAL A 359 12.80 -5.65 51.47
N GLU A 360 14.12 -5.79 51.52
CA GLU A 360 14.88 -6.51 52.56
C GLU A 360 16.39 -6.31 52.34
N THR A 361 16.96 -5.26 52.94
CA THR A 361 18.34 -5.16 53.52
C THR A 361 18.61 -3.71 53.92
N VAL A 362 18.25 -3.37 55.17
CA VAL A 362 18.73 -2.15 55.83
C VAL A 362 20.04 -2.47 56.57
N ASP A 363 21.17 -2.35 55.87
CA ASP A 363 22.47 -1.97 56.45
C ASP A 363 23.60 -1.98 55.41
N ALA A 364 23.97 -0.80 54.89
CA ALA A 364 25.24 -0.52 54.21
C ALA A 364 25.39 0.98 53.84
N MET A 365 25.45 1.89 54.82
CA MET A 365 25.89 3.26 54.55
C MET A 365 27.41 3.34 54.39
N LYS A 366 27.89 4.31 53.59
CA LYS A 366 29.30 4.63 53.25
C LYS A 366 29.98 3.76 52.16
N LYS A 367 29.57 3.95 50.90
CA LYS A 367 30.48 3.93 49.73
C LYS A 367 30.13 5.10 48.80
N PRO A 368 31.11 5.75 48.14
CA PRO A 368 30.82 6.85 47.21
C PRO A 368 30.01 6.33 46.01
N GLU A 369 28.99 7.10 45.61
CA GLU A 369 28.12 6.73 44.50
C GLU A 369 28.90 6.68 43.18
N LYS A 370 29.22 5.46 42.72
CA LYS A 370 29.65 5.25 41.33
C LYS A 370 28.46 5.58 40.42
N VAL A 371 28.50 6.77 39.80
CA VAL A 371 27.55 7.21 38.77
C VAL A 371 27.39 6.09 37.74
N ARG A 372 26.22 5.45 37.73
CA ARG A 372 25.93 4.34 36.81
C ARG A 372 25.85 4.91 35.39
N PRO A 373 26.51 4.29 34.39
CA PRO A 373 26.49 4.81 33.02
C PRO A 373 25.06 4.80 32.46
N LEU A 374 24.64 5.93 31.89
CA LEU A 374 23.30 6.13 31.34
C LEU A 374 22.95 5.04 30.32
N ARG A 375 21.90 4.27 30.60
CA ARG A 375 21.40 3.22 29.70
C ARG A 375 20.41 3.84 28.71
N ARG A 376 20.72 3.72 27.42
CA ARG A 376 19.88 4.24 26.33
C ARG A 376 19.06 3.13 25.69
N LYS A 377 17.97 3.52 25.02
CA LYS A 377 17.02 2.62 24.34
C LYS A 377 17.00 2.93 22.85
N VAL A 378 16.97 1.90 22.02
CA VAL A 378 16.95 2.01 20.54
C VAL A 378 15.89 1.08 19.97
N PHE A 379 15.14 1.54 18.97
CA PHE A 379 14.27 0.72 18.16
C PHE A 379 14.88 0.52 16.78
N ILE A 380 14.97 -0.74 16.35
CA ILE A 380 15.30 -1.12 14.97
C ILE A 380 14.05 -1.69 14.32
N ARG A 381 13.63 -1.11 13.19
CA ARG A 381 12.44 -1.50 12.43
C ARG A 381 12.87 -2.10 11.09
N ILE A 382 12.48 -3.35 10.83
CA ILE A 382 12.89 -4.14 9.66
C ILE A 382 11.70 -4.88 9.04
N HIS A 383 11.79 -5.17 7.74
CA HIS A 383 10.82 -6.01 7.03
C HIS A 383 10.87 -7.47 7.53
N PRO A 384 9.72 -8.15 7.76
CA PRO A 384 9.70 -9.44 8.48
C PRO A 384 10.34 -10.63 7.75
N SER A 385 10.59 -10.54 6.43
CA SER A 385 11.37 -11.58 5.73
C SER A 385 12.82 -11.65 6.24
N ALA A 386 13.44 -10.50 6.51
CA ALA A 386 14.81 -10.42 7.01
C ALA A 386 14.91 -10.39 8.54
N PHE A 387 13.78 -10.33 9.25
CA PHE A 387 13.76 -10.24 10.72
C PHE A 387 14.50 -11.38 11.42
N LEU A 388 14.33 -12.63 10.99
CA LEU A 388 14.94 -13.77 11.68
C LEU A 388 16.47 -13.80 11.51
N GLN A 389 16.95 -13.42 10.32
CA GLN A 389 18.38 -13.25 10.05
C GLN A 389 18.97 -12.15 10.95
N LEU A 390 18.39 -10.94 10.91
CA LEU A 390 18.86 -9.83 11.75
C LEU A 390 18.75 -10.14 13.25
N TRP A 391 17.69 -10.82 13.69
CA TRP A 391 17.52 -11.18 15.10
C TRP A 391 18.67 -12.05 15.61
N ASN A 392 19.06 -13.06 14.83
CA ASN A 392 20.16 -13.95 15.19
C ASN A 392 21.50 -13.20 15.24
N GLU A 393 21.78 -12.35 14.25
CA GLU A 393 22.97 -11.48 14.23
C GLU A 393 23.02 -10.54 15.44
N ILE A 394 21.91 -9.83 15.73
CA ILE A 394 21.80 -8.92 16.88
C ILE A 394 22.03 -9.66 18.19
N VAL A 395 21.39 -10.81 18.41
CA VAL A 395 21.56 -11.58 19.65
C VAL A 395 22.99 -12.11 19.80
N ALA A 396 23.64 -12.51 18.70
CA ALA A 396 25.04 -12.92 18.72
C ALA A 396 25.98 -11.75 19.08
N VAL A 397 25.82 -10.59 18.43
CA VAL A 397 26.65 -9.40 18.69
C VAL A 397 26.40 -8.83 20.09
N ALA A 398 25.14 -8.77 20.53
CA ALA A 398 24.75 -8.25 21.85
C ALA A 398 25.43 -9.02 22.99
N LYS A 399 25.49 -10.35 22.89
CA LYS A 399 26.17 -11.24 23.85
C LYS A 399 27.69 -11.07 23.92
N MET A 400 28.30 -10.48 22.90
CA MET A 400 29.75 -10.21 22.87
C MET A 400 30.10 -8.81 23.39
N GLN A 401 29.13 -7.89 23.48
CA GLN A 401 29.36 -6.57 24.06
C GLN A 401 29.56 -6.67 25.59
N ARG A 402 30.46 -5.83 26.11
CA ARG A 402 30.68 -5.66 27.56
C ARG A 402 30.60 -4.16 27.90
N PRO A 403 29.66 -3.71 28.75
CA PRO A 403 28.53 -4.44 29.32
C PRO A 403 27.55 -5.04 28.29
N LEU A 404 26.76 -6.02 28.73
CA LEU A 404 25.78 -6.72 27.90
C LEU A 404 24.66 -5.78 27.41
N VAL A 405 24.31 -5.85 26.13
CA VAL A 405 23.12 -5.20 25.56
C VAL A 405 21.93 -6.15 25.65
N THR A 406 20.80 -5.70 26.20
CA THR A 406 19.57 -6.52 26.28
C THR A 406 18.70 -6.32 25.04
N VAL A 407 18.18 -7.42 24.47
CA VAL A 407 17.37 -7.42 23.24
C VAL A 407 15.91 -7.82 23.52
N GLU A 408 14.93 -7.08 23.01
CA GLU A 408 13.49 -7.37 23.15
C GLU A 408 12.78 -7.48 21.77
N ASP A 409 12.03 -8.55 21.54
CA ASP A 409 11.16 -8.71 20.36
C ASP A 409 9.82 -7.97 20.57
N LEU A 410 9.62 -6.90 19.81
CA LEU A 410 8.45 -6.01 19.91
C LEU A 410 7.43 -6.20 18.79
N ARG A 411 7.56 -7.23 17.94
CA ARG A 411 6.68 -7.51 16.78
C ARG A 411 5.19 -7.55 17.08
N PHE A 412 4.81 -7.85 18.32
CA PHE A 412 3.40 -7.97 18.75
C PHE A 412 2.98 -6.95 19.81
N ASP A 413 3.88 -6.03 20.18
CA ASP A 413 3.65 -4.98 21.18
C ASP A 413 3.50 -3.60 20.51
N ILE A 414 4.28 -3.35 19.44
CA ILE A 414 4.19 -2.14 18.61
C ILE A 414 3.63 -2.52 17.23
N GLY A 415 2.53 -1.88 16.84
CA GLY A 415 2.02 -1.91 15.46
C GLY A 415 2.34 -0.62 14.71
N SER A 416 2.00 -0.55 13.42
CA SER A 416 2.18 0.68 12.65
C SER A 416 1.19 0.86 11.51
N ILE A 417 0.96 2.12 11.17
CA ILE A 417 0.16 2.54 10.02
C ILE A 417 1.04 3.43 9.15
N GLU A 418 1.11 3.13 7.85
CA GLU A 418 1.70 4.05 6.85
C GLU A 418 0.58 4.77 6.10
N ILE A 419 0.82 6.03 5.74
CA ILE A 419 -0.09 6.84 4.91
C ILE A 419 0.72 7.72 3.94
N LYS A 420 0.28 7.75 2.66
CA LYS A 420 0.94 8.48 1.55
C LYS A 420 -0.09 9.24 0.72
N GLY A 421 0.30 10.41 0.23
CA GLY A 421 -0.47 11.27 -0.68
C GLY A 421 -0.80 12.65 -0.08
N PRO A 422 -1.30 13.60 -0.88
CA PRO A 422 -1.47 15.00 -0.45
C PRO A 422 -2.36 15.20 0.78
N GLY A 423 -3.40 14.37 0.96
CA GLY A 423 -4.29 14.41 2.13
C GLY A 423 -3.81 13.58 3.33
N SER A 424 -2.54 13.17 3.37
CA SER A 424 -2.02 12.30 4.43
C SER A 424 -1.87 13.03 5.77
N THR A 425 -1.27 14.22 5.75
CA THR A 425 -1.11 15.08 6.92
C THR A 425 -2.48 15.53 7.46
N GLU A 426 -3.38 16.00 6.59
CA GLU A 426 -4.78 16.34 6.91
C GLU A 426 -5.49 15.22 7.69
N ALA A 427 -5.47 13.99 7.16
CA ALA A 427 -6.13 12.86 7.79
C ALA A 427 -5.51 12.47 9.15
N LEU A 428 -4.19 12.58 9.29
CA LEU A 428 -3.50 12.35 10.56
C LEU A 428 -3.83 13.43 11.59
N LEU A 429 -3.81 14.71 11.23
CA LEU A 429 -4.19 15.82 12.13
C LEU A 429 -5.65 15.71 12.59
N GLY A 430 -6.52 15.15 11.75
CA GLY A 430 -7.90 14.85 12.09
C GLY A 430 -8.05 13.70 13.09
N ALA A 431 -7.18 12.69 13.02
CA ALA A 431 -7.23 11.48 13.85
C ALA A 431 -6.38 11.54 15.13
N LEU A 432 -5.26 12.27 15.11
CA LEU A 432 -4.29 12.41 16.20
C LEU A 432 -4.55 13.70 16.96
N LYS A 433 -5.03 13.60 18.21
CA LYS A 433 -5.23 14.72 19.12
C LYS A 433 -4.27 14.60 20.32
N PRO A 434 -3.23 15.46 20.41
CA PRO A 434 -2.29 15.46 21.53
C PRO A 434 -2.97 15.75 22.86
N ILE A 435 -2.60 15.03 23.92
CA ILE A 435 -3.32 15.10 25.21
C ILE A 435 -3.06 16.41 25.96
N GLY A 436 -1.82 16.94 25.94
CA GLY A 436 -1.48 18.15 26.69
C GLY A 436 -2.39 19.34 26.32
N ILE A 437 -2.65 19.50 25.02
CA ILE A 437 -3.59 20.49 24.47
C ILE A 437 -5.01 20.26 24.98
N GLN A 438 -5.47 19.01 25.03
CA GLN A 438 -6.84 18.68 25.46
C GLN A 438 -7.07 18.77 26.97
N ARG A 439 -6.00 18.83 27.79
CA ARG A 439 -6.09 18.96 29.25
C ARG A 439 -5.75 20.36 29.76
N GLY A 440 -5.30 21.26 28.89
CA GLY A 440 -4.77 22.56 29.30
C GLY A 440 -3.43 22.47 30.04
N ASP A 441 -2.70 21.35 29.87
CA ASP A 441 -1.35 21.22 30.43
C ASP A 441 -0.46 22.30 29.78
N THR A 442 0.28 23.07 30.58
CA THR A 442 1.19 24.16 30.14
C THR A 442 2.47 23.63 29.48
N ALA A 443 2.33 22.69 28.55
CA ALA A 443 3.42 22.19 27.73
C ALA A 443 3.98 23.32 26.86
N SER A 444 5.30 23.40 26.76
CA SER A 444 5.99 24.43 25.98
C SER A 444 5.42 24.54 24.56
N PRO A 445 5.25 25.76 24.00
CA PRO A 445 4.66 25.96 22.68
C PRO A 445 5.46 25.27 21.56
N GLN A 446 6.75 25.03 21.79
CA GLN A 446 7.66 24.33 20.89
C GLN A 446 7.68 22.79 21.07
N SER A 447 6.86 22.22 21.98
CA SER A 447 6.84 20.76 22.19
C SER A 447 6.33 19.98 20.97
N PRO A 448 6.76 18.71 20.74
CA PRO A 448 6.41 17.96 19.53
C PRO A 448 4.90 17.82 19.27
N GLY A 449 4.08 17.78 20.32
CA GLY A 449 2.62 17.74 20.19
C GLY A 449 1.98 19.09 19.82
N GLN A 450 2.57 20.21 20.26
CA GLN A 450 2.13 21.54 19.85
C GLN A 450 2.55 21.80 18.40
N VAL A 451 3.83 21.58 18.07
CA VAL A 451 4.35 21.69 16.70
C VAL A 451 3.54 20.85 15.72
N TRP A 452 3.19 19.61 16.09
CA TRP A 452 2.28 18.77 15.30
C TRP A 452 0.95 19.46 15.01
N SER A 453 0.34 20.12 16.00
CA SER A 453 -0.97 20.77 15.86
C SER A 453 -0.90 22.09 15.07
N SER A 454 0.27 22.74 15.04
CA SER A 454 0.56 23.93 14.23
C SER A 454 0.87 23.61 12.75
N LEU A 455 1.11 22.34 12.37
CA LEU A 455 1.35 22.00 10.97
C LEU A 455 0.10 22.22 10.11
N ALA A 456 0.27 22.93 8.98
CA ALA A 456 -0.82 23.13 8.04
C ALA A 456 -1.31 21.79 7.45
N PRO A 457 -2.62 21.61 7.18
CA PRO A 457 -3.18 20.31 6.78
C PRO A 457 -2.61 19.71 5.48
N HIS A 458 -2.09 20.55 4.58
CA HIS A 458 -1.61 20.16 3.25
C HIS A 458 -0.08 20.07 3.14
N VAL A 459 0.65 20.13 4.27
CA VAL A 459 2.11 19.91 4.28
C VAL A 459 2.45 18.55 3.71
N ASN A 460 3.24 18.52 2.64
CA ASN A 460 3.80 17.30 2.07
C ASN A 460 4.84 16.73 3.06
N PRO A 461 4.78 15.45 3.47
CA PRO A 461 5.78 14.89 4.38
C PRO A 461 7.22 14.99 3.84
N ALA A 462 7.40 15.12 2.52
CA ALA A 462 8.70 15.31 1.90
C ALA A 462 9.23 16.77 1.97
N SER A 463 8.42 17.79 2.31
CA SER A 463 8.91 19.16 2.54
C SER A 463 9.40 19.38 3.98
N LEU A 464 9.07 18.46 4.89
CA LEU A 464 9.63 18.45 6.24
C LEU A 464 11.15 18.18 6.19
N PRO A 465 11.92 18.58 7.23
CA PRO A 465 13.34 18.29 7.27
C PRO A 465 13.58 16.77 7.34
N GLU A 466 14.73 16.33 6.82
CA GLU A 466 15.03 14.91 6.62
C GLU A 466 14.87 14.09 7.90
N ASN A 467 14.29 12.89 7.77
CA ASN A 467 14.04 11.93 8.83
C ASN A 467 13.39 12.50 10.10
N ALA A 468 12.48 13.48 9.93
CA ALA A 468 11.77 14.12 11.03
C ALA A 468 11.00 13.11 11.89
N LEU A 469 11.18 13.24 13.21
CA LEU A 469 10.58 12.42 14.24
C LEU A 469 9.74 13.32 15.17
N LEU A 470 8.55 12.85 15.53
CA LEU A 470 7.69 13.47 16.53
C LEU A 470 7.18 12.38 17.49
N GLY A 471 7.55 12.48 18.77
CA GLY A 471 7.11 11.56 19.82
C GLY A 471 6.26 12.29 20.86
N PHE A 472 4.99 11.89 21.01
CA PHE A 472 4.04 12.48 21.97
C PHE A 472 2.88 11.51 22.29
N ASP A 473 2.05 11.85 23.28
CA ASP A 473 0.85 11.09 23.66
C ASP A 473 -0.42 11.66 23.00
N VAL A 474 -1.29 10.77 22.47
CA VAL A 474 -2.59 11.11 21.89
C VAL A 474 -3.77 10.48 22.64
N SER A 475 -4.92 11.15 22.61
CA SER A 475 -6.16 10.63 23.19
C SER A 475 -6.77 9.51 22.34
N ASP A 476 -7.73 8.75 22.91
CA ASP A 476 -8.41 7.68 22.17
C ASP A 476 -9.19 8.25 20.97
N PRO A 477 -8.80 7.91 19.72
CA PRO A 477 -9.44 8.48 18.52
C PRO A 477 -10.92 8.09 18.39
N ARG A 478 -11.38 7.10 19.16
CA ARG A 478 -12.80 6.71 19.22
C ARG A 478 -13.65 7.71 19.97
N LEU A 479 -13.11 8.60 20.80
CA LEU A 479 -13.89 9.69 21.41
C LEU A 479 -14.37 10.65 20.31
N HIS A 480 -13.43 11.10 19.47
CA HIS A 480 -13.63 12.05 18.36
C HIS A 480 -14.18 11.42 17.06
N TYR A 481 -14.87 10.27 17.14
CA TYR A 481 -15.39 9.55 15.97
C TYR A 481 -16.91 9.77 15.78
N PRO A 482 -17.45 9.97 14.56
CA PRO A 482 -16.71 10.09 13.31
C PRO A 482 -15.90 11.40 13.28
N PRO A 483 -14.66 11.38 12.76
CA PRO A 483 -13.85 12.59 12.64
C PRO A 483 -14.52 13.62 11.73
N ARG A 484 -14.19 14.89 11.95
CA ARG A 484 -14.62 16.04 11.13
C ARG A 484 -13.43 16.57 10.34
N ALA A 485 -13.73 17.18 9.20
CA ALA A 485 -12.73 17.90 8.43
C ALA A 485 -12.18 19.07 9.27
N ILE A 486 -10.88 19.31 9.17
CA ILE A 486 -10.23 20.46 9.80
C ILE A 486 -10.64 21.73 9.02
N SER A 487 -11.01 22.80 9.73
CA SER A 487 -11.25 24.09 9.09
C SER A 487 -9.95 24.58 8.45
N GLN A 488 -10.02 25.04 7.21
CA GLN A 488 -8.90 25.78 6.62
C GLN A 488 -8.79 27.15 7.34
N PRO A 489 -7.59 27.77 7.35
CA PRO A 489 -7.45 29.18 7.66
C PRO A 489 -8.38 30.02 6.78
N SER A 490 -8.85 31.17 7.29
CA SER A 490 -9.53 32.15 6.45
C SER A 490 -8.53 32.78 5.47
N ALA A 491 -8.99 33.30 4.33
CA ALA A 491 -8.10 33.94 3.35
C ALA A 491 -7.23 35.08 3.96
N ALA A 492 -7.74 35.76 4.99
CA ALA A 492 -7.01 36.80 5.73
C ALA A 492 -5.94 36.25 6.70
N SER A 493 -6.08 35.01 7.20
CA SER A 493 -5.11 34.37 8.11
C SER A 493 -4.15 33.42 7.39
N GLN A 494 -4.36 33.17 6.09
CA GLN A 494 -3.51 32.30 5.30
C GLN A 494 -2.05 32.78 5.19
N PRO A 495 -1.73 34.08 4.97
CA PRO A 495 -0.34 34.53 4.89
C PRO A 495 0.44 34.26 6.18
N GLN A 496 -0.16 34.55 7.34
CA GLN A 496 0.45 34.26 8.65
C GLN A 496 0.69 32.76 8.83
N ALA A 497 -0.29 31.91 8.49
CA ALA A 497 -0.14 30.46 8.61
C ALA A 497 0.94 29.87 7.67
N GLU A 498 1.20 30.52 6.53
CA GLU A 498 2.30 30.17 5.62
C GLU A 498 3.66 30.63 6.18
N GLU A 499 3.74 31.82 6.78
CA GLU A 499 4.94 32.31 7.46
C GLU A 499 5.29 31.46 8.71
N ASP A 500 4.30 31.17 9.56
CA ASP A 500 4.44 30.29 10.73
C ASP A 500 4.96 28.91 10.32
N LEU A 501 4.46 28.36 9.21
CA LEU A 501 4.94 27.10 8.66
C LEU A 501 6.40 27.19 8.18
N LEU A 502 6.78 28.26 7.49
CA LEU A 502 8.17 28.48 7.06
C LEU A 502 9.12 28.59 8.26
N ASN A 503 8.70 29.28 9.32
CA ASN A 503 9.42 29.40 10.59
C ASN A 503 9.56 28.05 11.31
N ILE A 504 8.51 27.20 11.29
CA ILE A 504 8.58 25.82 11.81
C ILE A 504 9.52 24.95 10.97
N LEU A 505 9.52 25.10 9.64
CA LEU A 505 10.38 24.31 8.73
C LEU A 505 11.86 24.69 8.84
N SER A 506 12.17 25.98 9.04
CA SER A 506 13.55 26.47 9.16
C SER A 506 14.18 26.14 10.51
N THR A 507 13.45 26.36 11.61
CA THR A 507 13.95 26.13 12.98
C THR A 507 13.79 24.69 13.47
N TRP A 508 12.75 23.99 13.00
CA TRP A 508 12.28 22.68 13.46
C TRP A 508 12.44 22.44 14.98
N PRO A 509 11.60 23.08 15.82
CA PRO A 509 11.73 23.03 17.28
C PRO A 509 11.85 21.62 17.92
N PRO A 510 11.24 20.54 17.38
CA PRO A 510 11.45 19.19 17.90
C PRO A 510 12.91 18.70 17.90
N ASP A 511 13.82 19.33 17.14
CA ASP A 511 15.26 19.06 17.26
C ASP A 511 15.85 19.46 18.62
N HIS A 512 15.13 20.23 19.43
CA HIS A 512 15.56 20.70 20.74
C HIS A 512 14.57 20.30 21.85
N THR A 513 13.27 20.18 21.55
CA THR A 513 12.21 19.94 22.55
C THR A 513 11.72 18.49 22.65
N GLN A 514 12.25 17.55 21.84
CA GLN A 514 11.83 16.15 21.89
C GLN A 514 12.28 15.46 23.18
N SER A 515 11.35 15.29 24.11
CA SER A 515 11.53 14.52 25.35
C SER A 515 11.48 13.00 25.09
N PRO A 516 11.91 12.14 26.05
CA PRO A 516 11.90 10.68 25.91
C PRO A 516 10.51 10.13 25.53
N PRO A 517 10.32 9.57 24.33
CA PRO A 517 8.98 9.18 23.92
C PRO A 517 8.47 7.98 24.73
N ALA A 518 7.29 8.14 25.35
CA ALA A 518 6.68 7.13 26.21
C ALA A 518 6.45 5.76 25.53
N LEU A 519 6.53 5.66 24.19
CA LEU A 519 6.48 4.40 23.45
C LEU A 519 7.67 3.47 23.77
N PHE A 520 8.84 4.01 24.12
CA PHE A 520 10.00 3.21 24.54
C PHE A 520 9.75 2.47 25.87
N THR A 521 8.86 3.01 26.73
CA THR A 521 8.57 2.45 28.05
C THR A 521 7.50 1.36 28.00
N ARG A 522 7.91 0.11 28.28
CA ARG A 522 7.02 -1.07 28.30
C ARG A 522 5.78 -0.89 29.17
N LEU A 523 5.91 -0.27 30.34
CA LEU A 523 4.78 -0.01 31.25
C LEU A 523 3.72 0.89 30.57
N ARG A 524 4.13 1.97 29.91
CA ARG A 524 3.23 2.89 29.18
C ARG A 524 2.52 2.22 28.02
N ARG A 525 3.21 1.38 27.23
CA ARG A 525 2.58 0.58 26.15
C ARG A 525 1.50 -0.36 26.68
N LEU A 526 1.77 -1.02 27.81
CA LEU A 526 0.83 -1.93 28.48
C LEU A 526 -0.34 -1.17 29.15
N GLU A 527 -0.09 -0.01 29.75
CA GLU A 527 -1.07 0.88 30.36
C GLU A 527 -2.10 1.34 29.31
N ALA A 528 -1.65 1.94 28.21
CA ALA A 528 -2.48 2.33 27.07
C ALA A 528 -3.34 1.15 26.57
N SER A 529 -2.70 -0.02 26.40
CA SER A 529 -3.33 -1.26 25.95
C SER A 529 -4.29 -1.92 26.96
N ARG A 530 -4.35 -1.46 28.21
CA ARG A 530 -5.23 -1.96 29.28
C ARG A 530 -6.36 -0.98 29.60
N LEU A 531 -6.10 0.32 29.52
CA LEU A 531 -7.09 1.38 29.79
C LEU A 531 -8.06 1.61 28.62
N LEU A 532 -7.81 1.08 27.42
CA LEU A 532 -8.74 1.11 26.28
C LEU A 532 -10.16 0.62 26.65
N ALA A 533 -11.09 1.55 26.79
CA ALA A 533 -12.48 1.28 27.13
C ALA A 533 -13.20 0.44 26.07
N SER A 534 -14.21 -0.32 26.49
CA SER A 534 -15.05 -1.11 25.56
C SER A 534 -15.85 -0.19 24.61
N GLN A 535 -16.12 -0.65 23.39
CA GLN A 535 -16.90 0.12 22.42
C GLN A 535 -18.31 0.47 22.94
N LYS A 536 -18.91 -0.39 23.78
CA LYS A 536 -20.20 -0.12 24.43
C LYS A 536 -20.10 1.08 25.38
N SER A 537 -18.99 1.22 26.12
CA SER A 537 -18.75 2.34 27.04
C SER A 537 -18.58 3.66 26.29
N ILE A 538 -17.77 3.65 25.22
CA ILE A 538 -17.59 4.83 24.34
C ILE A 538 -18.92 5.24 23.70
N ASN A 539 -19.70 4.28 23.19
CA ASN A 539 -21.02 4.56 22.61
C ASN A 539 -22.01 5.12 23.64
N ARG A 540 -21.94 4.71 24.92
CA ARG A 540 -22.76 5.28 25.99
C ARG A 540 -22.41 6.74 26.24
N ARG A 541 -21.11 7.08 26.39
CA ARG A 541 -20.64 8.47 26.53
C ARG A 541 -21.10 9.35 25.36
N LYS A 542 -21.03 8.85 24.13
CA LYS A 542 -21.54 9.56 22.94
C LYS A 542 -23.07 9.73 22.89
N GLY A 543 -23.83 8.87 23.57
CA GLY A 543 -25.27 9.03 23.71
C GLY A 543 -25.68 9.98 24.84
N MET A 544 -24.73 10.34 25.71
CA MET A 544 -24.89 11.32 26.79
C MET A 544 -24.40 12.72 26.39
N ALA A 545 -23.45 12.81 25.45
CA ALA A 545 -23.01 14.07 24.88
C ALA A 545 -24.09 14.74 24.01
N MET A 546 -24.09 16.07 23.96
CA MET A 546 -25.04 16.85 23.16
C MET A 546 -25.00 16.46 21.67
N PRO A 547 -26.13 16.54 20.93
CA PRO A 547 -26.16 16.25 19.50
C PRO A 547 -25.15 17.11 18.73
N GLY A 548 -24.13 16.48 18.15
CA GLY A 548 -23.06 17.19 17.44
C GLY A 548 -21.86 17.59 18.29
N ALA A 549 -21.84 17.33 19.59
CA ALA A 549 -20.64 17.41 20.44
C ALA A 549 -19.83 16.10 20.39
N TYR A 550 -18.60 16.13 20.92
CA TYR A 550 -17.84 14.93 21.28
C TYR A 550 -17.88 14.76 22.81
N PRO A 551 -17.74 13.53 23.35
CA PRO A 551 -17.64 13.32 24.78
C PRO A 551 -16.28 13.80 25.30
N ASP A 552 -16.28 14.57 26.39
CA ASP A 552 -15.08 15.14 26.99
C ASP A 552 -14.10 14.07 27.47
N PRO A 553 -12.78 14.30 27.38
CA PRO A 553 -11.76 13.36 27.83
C PRO A 553 -11.75 13.25 29.36
N LEU A 554 -11.69 12.02 29.88
CA LEU A 554 -11.64 11.76 31.32
C LEU A 554 -10.18 11.51 31.76
N PRO A 555 -9.83 11.78 33.04
CA PRO A 555 -8.51 11.41 33.59
C PRO A 555 -8.17 9.93 33.40
N SER A 556 -9.18 9.06 33.47
CA SER A 556 -9.09 7.60 33.30
C SER A 556 -9.00 7.10 31.85
N ASP A 557 -9.14 7.98 30.84
CA ASP A 557 -8.96 7.57 29.45
C ASP A 557 -7.48 7.29 29.15
N PRO A 558 -7.16 6.31 28.26
CA PRO A 558 -5.79 5.92 27.97
C PRO A 558 -4.99 7.07 27.35
N ARG A 559 -3.80 7.34 27.91
CA ARG A 559 -2.75 8.05 27.17
C ARG A 559 -2.12 7.08 26.16
N ILE A 560 -2.25 7.34 24.87
CA ILE A 560 -1.71 6.46 23.82
C ILE A 560 -0.38 7.05 23.33
N PRO A 561 0.78 6.48 23.69
CA PRO A 561 2.06 6.96 23.21
C PRO A 561 2.23 6.63 21.73
N ILE A 562 2.74 7.58 20.95
CA ILE A 562 3.05 7.39 19.52
C ILE A 562 4.44 7.89 19.16
N LEU A 563 4.98 7.35 18.07
CA LEU A 563 6.04 7.98 17.29
C LEU A 563 5.50 8.21 15.87
N LEU A 564 5.75 9.39 15.32
CA LEU A 564 5.38 9.74 13.97
C LEU A 564 6.65 10.14 13.20
N LEU A 565 6.85 9.51 12.04
CA LEU A 565 8.06 9.60 11.22
C LEU A 565 7.70 10.13 9.83
N ALA A 566 8.32 11.23 9.41
CA ALA A 566 8.25 11.71 8.03
C ALA A 566 9.42 11.15 7.22
N SER A 567 9.12 10.41 6.15
CA SER A 567 10.13 9.87 5.24
C SER A 567 9.97 10.53 3.86
N ARG A 568 11.07 11.14 3.41
CA ARG A 568 11.26 11.77 2.10
C ARG A 568 11.77 10.71 1.11
N ARG A 569 11.51 10.90 -0.18
CA ARG A 569 12.16 10.10 -1.23
C ARG A 569 13.66 10.45 -1.32
N PRO A 570 14.61 9.50 -1.15
CA PRO A 570 16.01 9.75 -1.51
C PRO A 570 16.08 10.03 -3.02
N SER A 571 16.56 11.21 -3.41
CA SER A 571 16.56 11.63 -4.81
C SER A 571 17.88 11.27 -5.48
N ALA A 572 17.89 10.21 -6.29
CA ALA A 572 19.06 9.82 -7.09
C ALA A 572 19.16 10.57 -8.43
N SER A 573 18.08 11.20 -8.91
CA SER A 573 18.00 11.84 -10.24
C SER A 573 17.45 13.27 -10.20
N THR A 574 18.35 14.24 -10.35
CA THR A 574 18.03 15.66 -10.60
C THR A 574 17.57 15.86 -12.05
N GLN A 575 16.31 15.53 -12.37
CA GLN A 575 15.60 16.01 -13.58
C GLN A 575 14.11 15.58 -13.55
N GLY A 576 13.30 16.36 -12.83
CA GLY A 576 11.85 16.17 -12.75
C GLY A 576 11.25 17.04 -11.67
N SER A 577 10.64 18.17 -12.05
CA SER A 577 10.15 19.22 -11.12
C SER A 577 8.90 18.85 -10.32
N GLY A 578 8.50 17.58 -10.29
CA GLY A 578 7.43 17.08 -9.44
C GLY A 578 7.95 16.69 -8.06
N GLY A 579 7.85 17.60 -7.09
CA GLY A 579 8.20 17.32 -5.68
C GLY A 579 7.48 16.07 -5.16
N GLY A 580 8.24 14.97 -5.01
CA GLY A 580 7.68 13.65 -4.71
C GLY A 580 6.87 13.64 -3.41
N GLN A 581 5.72 12.97 -3.42
CA GLN A 581 4.88 12.82 -2.23
C GLN A 581 5.57 11.91 -1.20
N GLY A 582 5.88 12.49 -0.03
CA GLY A 582 6.44 11.75 1.10
C GLY A 582 5.44 10.80 1.75
N LYS A 583 5.90 10.05 2.76
CA LYS A 583 5.05 9.18 3.58
C LYS A 583 5.18 9.51 5.06
N TRP A 584 4.10 9.31 5.79
CA TRP A 584 4.10 9.25 7.24
C TRP A 584 4.07 7.80 7.72
N THR A 585 4.91 7.46 8.69
CA THR A 585 4.86 6.19 9.42
C THR A 585 4.50 6.44 10.88
N LEU A 586 3.33 5.99 11.30
CA LEU A 586 2.84 6.10 12.67
C LEU A 586 3.09 4.78 13.42
N LEU A 587 3.85 4.83 14.52
CA LEU A 587 4.09 3.72 15.44
C LEU A 587 3.27 3.90 16.71
N LEU A 588 2.59 2.85 17.16
CA LEU A 588 1.73 2.89 18.35
C LEU A 588 1.51 1.48 18.94
N PRO A 589 1.06 1.34 20.19
CA PRO A 589 0.81 0.03 20.80
C PRO A 589 -0.18 -0.81 19.97
N TRP A 590 0.10 -2.11 19.81
CA TRP A 590 -0.58 -3.03 18.88
C TRP A 590 -2.12 -3.00 18.98
N LYS A 591 -2.67 -2.84 20.17
CA LYS A 591 -4.13 -2.77 20.38
C LYS A 591 -4.77 -1.44 19.97
N CYS A 592 -3.99 -0.36 19.96
CA CYS A 592 -4.44 1.00 19.62
C CYS A 592 -4.54 1.21 18.09
N VAL A 593 -3.89 0.36 17.29
CA VAL A 593 -3.95 0.37 15.82
C VAL A 593 -5.39 0.33 15.28
N LEU A 594 -6.25 -0.55 15.80
CA LEU A 594 -7.62 -0.70 15.29
C LEU A 594 -8.52 0.52 15.57
N PRO A 595 -8.54 1.11 16.79
CA PRO A 595 -9.11 2.43 17.05
C PRO A 595 -8.65 3.50 16.04
N MET A 596 -7.33 3.62 15.84
CA MET A 596 -6.73 4.64 14.97
C MET A 596 -7.12 4.44 13.50
N TRP A 597 -7.04 3.20 13.02
CA TRP A 597 -7.40 2.79 11.66
C TRP A 597 -8.81 3.22 11.26
N TYR A 598 -9.79 3.04 12.15
CA TYR A 598 -11.18 3.44 11.88
C TYR A 598 -11.37 4.96 11.83
N SER A 599 -10.56 5.73 12.55
CA SER A 599 -10.58 7.19 12.45
C SER A 599 -10.03 7.63 11.08
N LEU A 600 -8.82 7.15 10.73
CA LEU A 600 -8.16 7.49 9.46
C LEU A 600 -8.99 7.13 8.23
N VAL A 601 -9.45 5.88 8.10
CA VAL A 601 -10.17 5.43 6.89
C VAL A 601 -11.57 6.05 6.75
N HIS A 602 -12.11 6.69 7.80
CA HIS A 602 -13.38 7.42 7.75
C HIS A 602 -13.21 8.95 7.88
N TYR A 603 -11.97 9.46 7.87
CA TYR A 603 -11.70 10.90 7.84
C TYR A 603 -12.24 11.53 6.54
N PRO A 604 -13.03 12.61 6.59
CA PRO A 604 -13.52 13.30 5.39
C PRO A 604 -12.46 14.29 4.90
N LEU A 605 -11.80 13.96 3.77
CA LEU A 605 -10.75 14.79 3.18
C LEU A 605 -11.33 16.03 2.48
N SER A 606 -10.66 17.18 2.60
CA SER A 606 -11.04 18.42 1.89
C SER A 606 -11.08 18.22 0.36
N SER A 607 -10.13 17.44 -0.16
CA SER A 607 -10.04 17.02 -1.57
C SER A 607 -11.19 16.11 -2.06
N GLY A 608 -12.08 15.70 -1.15
CA GLY A 608 -13.26 14.89 -1.41
C GLY A 608 -13.08 13.39 -1.12
N GLY A 609 -14.06 12.81 -0.44
CA GLY A 609 -14.06 11.38 -0.07
C GLY A 609 -13.30 11.10 1.22
N ASN A 610 -12.72 9.90 1.31
CA ASN A 610 -12.00 9.41 2.48
C ASN A 610 -10.65 8.78 2.06
N PRO A 611 -9.67 8.68 2.97
CA PRO A 611 -8.45 7.93 2.71
C PRO A 611 -8.77 6.50 2.29
N ARG A 612 -8.22 6.07 1.14
CA ARG A 612 -8.34 4.68 0.69
C ARG A 612 -7.45 3.80 1.55
N PHE A 613 -7.79 2.51 1.67
CA PHE A 613 -6.84 1.52 2.17
C PHE A 613 -6.23 0.74 1.01
N GLY A 614 -4.94 0.41 1.09
CA GLY A 614 -4.25 -0.46 0.14
C GLY A 614 -3.94 -1.83 0.73
N GLY A 615 -3.60 -2.79 -0.15
CA GLY A 615 -2.92 -4.03 0.19
C GLY A 615 -1.50 -4.05 -0.37
N LEU A 616 -0.84 -5.21 -0.30
CA LEU A 616 0.52 -5.43 -0.79
C LEU A 616 0.73 -5.01 -2.26
N ARG A 617 -0.27 -5.23 -3.13
CA ARG A 617 -0.21 -4.80 -4.54
C ARG A 617 -0.20 -3.28 -4.69
N GLU A 618 -0.96 -2.56 -3.87
CA GLU A 618 -0.97 -1.10 -3.87
C GLU A 618 0.32 -0.51 -3.30
N ILE A 619 1.01 -1.19 -2.38
CA ILE A 619 2.36 -0.80 -1.92
C ILE A 619 3.35 -0.94 -3.08
N ARG A 620 3.40 -2.12 -3.71
CA ARG A 620 4.25 -2.37 -4.89
C ARG A 620 3.96 -1.38 -6.01
N GLN A 621 2.69 -1.10 -6.29
CA GLN A 621 2.30 -0.05 -7.25
C GLN A 621 2.83 1.34 -6.82
N ALA A 622 2.63 1.74 -5.55
CA ALA A 622 3.04 3.06 -5.07
C ALA A 622 4.56 3.26 -4.98
N ALA A 623 5.35 2.16 -5.00
CA ALA A 623 6.79 2.17 -5.18
C ALA A 623 7.16 2.24 -6.68
N PHE A 624 6.58 1.34 -7.50
CA PHE A 624 6.78 1.23 -8.95
C PHE A 624 6.46 2.53 -9.71
N GLU A 625 5.28 3.13 -9.49
CA GLU A 625 4.84 4.35 -10.18
C GLU A 625 5.76 5.55 -9.90
N THR A 626 6.56 5.47 -8.82
CA THR A 626 7.60 6.46 -8.50
C THR A 626 9.01 6.05 -8.94
N GLY A 627 9.22 4.79 -9.32
CA GLY A 627 10.53 4.24 -9.70
C GLY A 627 11.44 3.91 -8.52
N THR A 628 10.90 3.60 -7.33
CA THR A 628 11.67 3.05 -6.20
C THR A 628 11.54 1.53 -6.17
N PRO A 629 12.64 0.77 -5.95
CA PRO A 629 12.57 -0.66 -5.66
C PRO A 629 11.79 -0.95 -4.37
N TRP A 630 11.11 -2.09 -4.36
CA TRP A 630 10.33 -2.59 -3.24
C TRP A 630 11.01 -3.82 -2.61
N PHE A 631 11.34 -3.72 -1.32
CA PHE A 631 11.90 -4.83 -0.54
C PHE A 631 10.79 -5.82 -0.12
N PRO A 632 10.99 -7.14 -0.24
CA PRO A 632 12.23 -7.82 -0.67
C PRO A 632 12.35 -8.07 -2.17
N GLY A 633 11.26 -7.98 -2.94
CA GLY A 633 11.19 -8.60 -4.26
C GLY A 633 12.06 -8.00 -5.37
N ASP A 634 12.50 -6.75 -5.23
CA ASP A 634 13.41 -6.10 -6.19
C ASP A 634 14.89 -6.19 -5.76
N TYR A 635 15.27 -7.07 -4.81
CA TYR A 635 16.64 -7.17 -4.24
C TYR A 635 17.18 -8.62 -4.21
N PRO A 636 17.50 -9.23 -5.37
CA PRO A 636 17.88 -10.64 -5.48
C PRO A 636 19.18 -10.99 -4.74
N GLY A 637 20.15 -10.06 -4.67
CA GLY A 637 21.39 -10.21 -3.89
C GLY A 637 21.21 -10.04 -2.37
N THR A 638 19.99 -10.27 -1.87
CA THR A 638 19.71 -10.42 -0.44
C THR A 638 19.00 -11.77 -0.26
N ARG A 639 19.29 -12.48 0.82
CA ARG A 639 18.62 -13.75 1.15
C ARG A 639 17.08 -13.62 1.08
N ALA A 640 16.54 -12.53 1.64
CA ALA A 640 15.10 -12.28 1.65
C ALA A 640 14.49 -12.05 0.26
N GLY A 641 15.26 -11.45 -0.67
CA GLY A 641 14.85 -11.27 -2.06
C GLY A 641 14.98 -12.56 -2.88
N TRP A 642 16.00 -13.37 -2.60
CA TRP A 642 16.16 -14.70 -3.20
C TRP A 642 15.01 -15.64 -2.81
N GLU A 643 14.72 -15.77 -1.51
CA GLU A 643 13.57 -16.53 -0.99
C GLU A 643 12.23 -16.06 -1.59
N TRP A 644 12.12 -14.76 -1.95
CA TRP A 644 10.93 -14.21 -2.61
C TRP A 644 10.87 -14.54 -4.11
N GLU A 645 11.99 -14.42 -4.84
CA GLU A 645 12.04 -14.75 -6.27
C GLU A 645 11.75 -16.23 -6.48
N GLU A 646 12.31 -17.13 -5.67
CA GLU A 646 12.07 -18.57 -5.73
C GLU A 646 10.57 -18.92 -5.59
N GLN A 647 9.89 -18.36 -4.57
CA GLN A 647 8.45 -18.54 -4.38
C GLN A 647 7.62 -18.01 -5.56
N GLU A 648 8.02 -16.87 -6.13
CA GLU A 648 7.32 -16.28 -7.27
C GLU A 648 7.63 -17.02 -8.59
N ARG A 649 8.84 -17.59 -8.73
CA ARG A 649 9.28 -18.47 -9.82
C ARG A 649 8.46 -19.77 -9.82
N GLU A 650 8.31 -20.41 -8.67
CA GLU A 650 7.42 -21.58 -8.50
C GLU A 650 5.96 -21.22 -8.82
N ARG A 651 5.47 -20.08 -8.32
CA ARG A 651 4.10 -19.60 -8.61
C ARG A 651 3.87 -19.38 -10.12
N ARG A 652 4.81 -18.74 -10.81
CA ARG A 652 4.74 -18.50 -12.27
C ARG A 652 4.86 -19.81 -13.05
N ARG A 653 5.74 -20.72 -12.63
CA ARG A 653 5.87 -22.09 -13.18
C ARG A 653 4.53 -22.83 -13.10
N GLY A 654 3.92 -22.92 -11.92
CA GLY A 654 2.62 -23.56 -11.75
C GLY A 654 1.49 -22.89 -12.54
N GLU A 655 1.54 -21.56 -12.74
CA GLU A 655 0.59 -20.87 -13.63
C GLU A 655 0.79 -21.16 -15.12
N TRP A 656 2.01 -21.52 -15.55
CA TRP A 656 2.32 -21.95 -16.91
C TRP A 656 2.00 -23.44 -17.12
N GLU A 657 2.36 -24.31 -16.18
CA GLU A 657 2.07 -25.75 -16.21
C GLU A 657 0.55 -26.02 -16.21
N ARG A 658 -0.23 -25.23 -15.48
CA ARG A 658 -1.70 -25.28 -15.46
C ARG A 658 -2.36 -24.87 -16.79
N ARG A 659 -1.63 -24.22 -17.72
CA ARG A 659 -2.15 -23.92 -19.05
C ARG A 659 -1.84 -25.10 -20.00
N PRO A 660 -2.81 -25.53 -20.83
CA PRO A 660 -2.55 -26.61 -21.78
C PRO A 660 -1.56 -26.17 -22.87
N LYS A 661 -0.98 -27.16 -23.57
CA LYS A 661 -0.20 -26.95 -24.80
C LYS A 661 -1.03 -26.10 -25.80
N GLY A 662 -0.38 -25.20 -26.54
CA GLY A 662 -1.05 -24.25 -27.43
C GLY A 662 -1.80 -23.07 -26.75
N LYS A 663 -1.88 -23.02 -25.41
CA LYS A 663 -2.35 -21.83 -24.64
C LYS A 663 -1.31 -21.30 -23.65
N ARG A 664 -0.15 -21.94 -23.59
CA ARG A 664 1.04 -21.53 -22.83
C ARG A 664 2.15 -21.14 -23.80
N THR A 665 2.97 -20.16 -23.44
CA THR A 665 4.14 -19.75 -24.24
C THR A 665 5.08 -20.93 -24.39
N GLU A 666 5.49 -21.24 -25.61
CA GLU A 666 6.52 -22.24 -25.88
C GLU A 666 7.86 -21.54 -26.03
N TRP A 667 8.66 -21.59 -24.97
CA TRP A 667 9.93 -20.85 -24.93
C TRP A 667 11.02 -21.44 -25.82
N GLY A 668 10.91 -22.71 -26.25
CA GLY A 668 11.90 -23.35 -27.13
C GLY A 668 11.81 -22.94 -28.61
N SER A 669 10.66 -22.46 -29.08
CA SER A 669 10.41 -22.16 -30.50
C SER A 669 10.53 -20.67 -30.85
N ILE A 670 10.96 -19.82 -29.91
CA ILE A 670 11.10 -18.36 -30.11
C ILE A 670 12.31 -18.06 -31.01
N PRO A 671 12.16 -17.37 -32.14
CA PRO A 671 13.29 -16.84 -32.90
C PRO A 671 13.88 -15.62 -32.16
N LEU A 672 15.17 -15.67 -31.81
CA LEU A 672 15.90 -14.52 -31.26
C LEU A 672 16.81 -13.86 -32.30
N SER A 673 17.45 -14.66 -33.16
CA SER A 673 18.22 -14.20 -34.32
C SER A 673 18.08 -15.21 -35.46
N LYS A 674 18.79 -14.99 -36.59
CA LYS A 674 18.83 -15.96 -37.70
C LYS A 674 19.39 -17.33 -37.27
N GLU A 675 20.26 -17.34 -36.26
CA GLU A 675 21.00 -18.52 -35.79
C GLU A 675 20.51 -19.02 -34.42
N MET A 676 19.98 -18.14 -33.56
CA MET A 676 19.52 -18.52 -32.22
C MET A 676 18.00 -18.69 -32.13
N LYS A 677 17.59 -19.89 -31.72
CA LYS A 677 16.21 -20.25 -31.35
C LYS A 677 16.13 -20.63 -29.88
N GLY A 678 15.02 -20.30 -29.25
CA GLY A 678 14.76 -20.56 -27.83
C GLY A 678 15.01 -19.36 -26.93
N GLU A 679 14.40 -19.38 -25.75
CA GLU A 679 14.55 -18.36 -24.71
C GLU A 679 15.90 -18.48 -23.99
N ILE A 680 16.67 -17.38 -23.94
CA ILE A 680 17.85 -17.31 -23.08
C ILE A 680 17.37 -17.32 -21.62
N GLY A 681 17.78 -18.33 -20.86
CA GLY A 681 17.45 -18.47 -19.44
C GLY A 681 16.06 -19.05 -19.17
N ILE A 682 15.53 -18.78 -17.97
CA ILE A 682 14.24 -19.34 -17.54
C ILE A 682 13.11 -18.39 -17.93
N GLY A 683 12.17 -18.83 -18.79
CA GLY A 683 11.12 -17.95 -19.32
C GLY A 683 10.11 -17.42 -18.28
N TRP A 684 10.08 -17.99 -17.07
CA TRP A 684 9.17 -17.64 -15.97
C TRP A 684 9.86 -17.12 -14.70
N GLY A 685 11.18 -16.91 -14.73
CA GLY A 685 11.98 -16.46 -13.59
C GLY A 685 13.08 -15.49 -14.02
N CYS A 686 13.87 -15.05 -13.05
CA CYS A 686 15.11 -14.30 -13.29
C CYS A 686 16.30 -15.17 -12.88
N ASP A 687 17.00 -15.77 -13.85
CA ASP A 687 18.17 -16.61 -13.64
C ASP A 687 19.46 -15.76 -13.50
N TRP A 688 19.59 -15.10 -12.35
CA TRP A 688 20.71 -14.21 -12.01
C TRP A 688 22.09 -14.88 -12.16
N GLU A 689 22.19 -16.18 -11.88
CA GLU A 689 23.39 -16.99 -12.05
C GLU A 689 23.92 -16.95 -13.49
N ARG A 690 23.02 -17.05 -14.49
CA ARG A 690 23.36 -17.06 -15.91
C ARG A 690 23.89 -15.71 -16.40
N VAL A 691 23.55 -14.62 -15.71
CA VAL A 691 24.15 -13.30 -15.97
C VAL A 691 25.63 -13.29 -15.59
N LEU A 692 26.04 -14.05 -14.58
CA LEU A 692 27.44 -14.15 -14.13
C LEU A 692 28.21 -15.23 -14.89
N LYS A 693 27.60 -16.41 -15.08
CA LYS A 693 28.18 -17.57 -15.78
C LYS A 693 27.35 -17.89 -17.03
N PRO A 694 27.73 -17.44 -18.23
CA PRO A 694 27.05 -17.82 -19.46
C PRO A 694 27.29 -19.30 -19.79
N ALA A 695 26.32 -19.93 -20.44
CA ALA A 695 26.31 -21.39 -20.66
C ALA A 695 27.54 -21.95 -21.40
N SER A 696 28.24 -21.12 -22.18
CA SER A 696 29.48 -21.48 -22.90
C SER A 696 30.69 -21.78 -22.00
N THR A 697 30.55 -21.68 -20.67
CA THR A 697 31.62 -22.02 -19.71
C THR A 697 31.48 -23.45 -19.16
N GLU A 698 30.38 -24.15 -19.40
CA GLU A 698 30.18 -25.56 -19.01
C GLU A 698 30.65 -26.52 -20.10
N SER A 699 31.97 -26.57 -20.31
CA SER A 699 32.61 -27.53 -21.21
C SER A 699 32.89 -28.88 -20.52
N GLN A 700 31.84 -29.59 -20.07
CA GLN A 700 31.82 -31.06 -20.03
C GLN A 700 30.36 -31.56 -20.15
N PRO A 701 30.01 -32.36 -21.17
CA PRO A 701 28.70 -33.01 -21.21
C PRO A 701 28.63 -34.07 -20.09
N PRO A 702 27.49 -34.20 -19.38
CA PRO A 702 27.29 -35.32 -18.48
C PRO A 702 27.29 -36.60 -19.32
N THR A 703 28.17 -37.54 -18.98
CA THR A 703 28.26 -38.83 -19.66
C THR A 703 26.93 -39.58 -19.47
N GLU A 704 26.23 -39.86 -20.56
CA GLU A 704 25.10 -40.79 -20.53
C GLU A 704 25.63 -42.20 -20.29
N ASP A 705 25.60 -42.67 -19.04
CA ASP A 705 25.40 -44.09 -18.74
C ASP A 705 25.04 -44.32 -17.27
N GLN A 706 23.75 -44.57 -17.01
CA GLN A 706 23.30 -45.63 -16.10
C GLN A 706 21.79 -45.90 -16.29
N PRO A 707 21.34 -47.17 -16.19
CA PRO A 707 20.07 -47.60 -16.75
C PRO A 707 18.86 -47.29 -15.85
N LYS A 708 17.71 -47.10 -16.50
CA LYS A 708 16.40 -47.04 -15.85
C LYS A 708 16.03 -48.42 -15.29
N LEU A 709 15.71 -48.50 -14.00
CA LEU A 709 15.01 -49.63 -13.38
C LEU A 709 13.68 -49.19 -12.73
N PRO A 710 12.69 -50.08 -12.58
CA PRO A 710 11.28 -49.67 -12.73
C PRO A 710 10.59 -49.20 -11.46
N LEU A 711 9.40 -48.61 -11.64
CA LEU A 711 8.42 -48.43 -10.57
C LEU A 711 8.11 -49.78 -9.90
N HIS A 712 8.17 -49.82 -8.57
CA HIS A 712 7.42 -50.79 -7.78
C HIS A 712 6.51 -50.10 -6.76
N LEU A 713 5.33 -50.69 -6.59
CA LEU A 713 4.25 -50.16 -5.77
C LEU A 713 4.07 -51.00 -4.49
N ALA A 714 3.71 -50.33 -3.40
CA ALA A 714 3.18 -50.86 -2.14
C ALA A 714 4.11 -51.65 -1.20
N GLY A 715 3.88 -51.48 0.11
CA GLY A 715 4.53 -52.21 1.21
C GLY A 715 4.80 -51.33 2.43
N SER A 716 4.03 -51.52 3.51
CA SER A 716 4.22 -50.79 4.77
C SER A 716 5.16 -51.50 5.72
N THR A 717 6.00 -50.78 6.48
CA THR A 717 6.10 -50.94 7.95
C THR A 717 6.93 -49.86 8.66
N SER A 718 6.64 -49.74 9.95
CA SER A 718 7.21 -48.87 10.99
C SER A 718 8.74 -48.84 11.13
N ALA A 719 9.33 -47.64 11.15
CA ALA A 719 10.19 -47.16 12.25
C ALA A 719 10.45 -45.64 12.11
N ALA A 720 10.46 -44.88 13.22
CA ALA A 720 10.64 -43.42 13.20
C ALA A 720 11.87 -42.96 14.00
N PRO A 721 12.82 -42.25 13.40
CA PRO A 721 13.72 -41.35 14.11
C PRO A 721 13.04 -39.99 14.35
N LYS A 722 13.29 -39.41 15.52
CA LYS A 722 12.78 -38.07 15.88
C LYS A 722 13.68 -36.98 15.29
N ASN A 723 13.10 -35.79 15.13
CA ASN A 723 13.72 -34.52 14.71
C ASN A 723 14.09 -34.43 13.21
N PRO A 724 13.21 -33.87 12.36
CA PRO A 724 13.68 -33.23 11.14
C PRO A 724 14.47 -31.99 11.54
N ALA A 725 15.79 -31.99 11.27
CA ALA A 725 16.55 -30.75 11.21
C ALA A 725 15.84 -29.80 10.25
N ALA A 726 15.73 -28.51 10.61
CA ALA A 726 15.13 -27.54 9.70
C ALA A 726 15.97 -27.50 8.41
N PRO A 727 15.37 -27.55 7.22
CA PRO A 727 16.14 -27.48 5.98
C PRO A 727 16.98 -26.22 5.97
N ALA A 728 18.26 -26.37 5.61
CA ALA A 728 19.18 -25.24 5.50
C ALA A 728 18.57 -24.20 4.56
N SER A 729 18.33 -23.00 5.09
CA SER A 729 17.64 -21.95 4.34
C SER A 729 18.53 -21.41 3.23
N PRO A 730 18.02 -21.24 2.00
CA PRO A 730 18.84 -20.91 0.84
C PRO A 730 19.48 -19.53 1.00
N SER A 731 20.80 -19.47 0.94
CA SER A 731 21.54 -18.26 0.57
C SER A 731 21.50 -18.07 -0.95
N PRO A 732 21.69 -16.84 -1.47
CA PRO A 732 21.97 -16.65 -2.89
C PRO A 732 23.19 -17.50 -3.29
N PRO A 733 23.14 -18.25 -4.40
CA PRO A 733 24.29 -18.98 -4.93
C PRO A 733 25.32 -18.02 -5.52
N LEU A 734 26.53 -18.53 -5.78
CA LEU A 734 27.65 -17.78 -6.37
C LEU A 734 28.03 -16.48 -5.62
N ASP A 735 27.75 -16.42 -4.31
CA ASP A 735 27.92 -15.23 -3.47
C ASP A 735 27.35 -13.94 -4.10
N ILE A 736 26.19 -14.06 -4.77
CA ILE A 736 25.46 -12.92 -5.35
C ILE A 736 25.01 -11.97 -4.23
N TRP A 737 25.48 -10.72 -4.28
CA TRP A 737 25.16 -9.70 -3.28
C TRP A 737 24.62 -8.41 -3.89
N HIS A 738 23.87 -7.66 -3.08
CA HIS A 738 23.28 -6.40 -3.50
C HIS A 738 24.15 -5.20 -3.11
N LEU A 739 24.63 -4.46 -4.10
CA LEU A 739 25.35 -3.20 -3.92
C LEU A 739 24.35 -2.06 -3.64
N PRO A 740 24.41 -1.39 -2.46
CA PRO A 740 23.48 -0.32 -2.12
C PRO A 740 23.50 0.85 -3.11
N THR A 741 22.32 1.40 -3.43
CA THR A 741 22.13 2.55 -4.34
C THR A 741 23.14 3.69 -4.17
N PRO A 742 23.47 4.17 -2.95
CA PRO A 742 24.43 5.27 -2.79
C PRO A 742 25.85 4.91 -3.26
N LEU A 743 26.35 3.71 -2.92
CA LEU A 743 27.66 3.21 -3.37
C LEU A 743 27.68 2.96 -4.88
N ALA A 744 26.64 2.29 -5.41
CA ALA A 744 26.49 2.07 -6.85
C ALA A 744 26.49 3.40 -7.62
N SER A 745 25.78 4.41 -7.10
CA SER A 745 25.72 5.74 -7.71
C SER A 745 27.07 6.45 -7.71
N LEU A 746 27.85 6.35 -6.63
CA LEU A 746 29.18 6.96 -6.53
C LEU A 746 30.17 6.27 -7.48
N ALA A 747 30.23 4.94 -7.45
CA ALA A 747 31.12 4.14 -8.28
C ALA A 747 30.83 4.28 -9.80
N LEU A 748 29.56 4.35 -10.20
CA LEU A 748 29.19 4.52 -11.62
C LEU A 748 29.38 5.96 -12.15
N ARG A 749 29.42 6.96 -11.26
CA ARG A 749 29.80 8.35 -11.61
C ARG A 749 31.30 8.42 -11.91
N ASN A 750 32.14 7.88 -11.03
CA ASN A 750 33.60 7.96 -11.10
C ASN A 750 34.24 6.56 -11.24
N PRO A 751 34.14 5.89 -12.41
CA PRO A 751 34.62 4.52 -12.58
C PRO A 751 36.15 4.37 -12.42
N THR A 752 36.91 5.45 -12.56
CA THR A 752 38.37 5.49 -12.36
C THR A 752 38.78 5.58 -10.89
N ARG A 753 37.86 5.97 -9.98
CA ARG A 753 38.12 6.10 -8.55
C ARG A 753 36.94 5.54 -7.76
N LEU A 754 36.99 4.23 -7.50
CA LEU A 754 36.01 3.55 -6.67
C LEU A 754 36.00 4.10 -5.23
N PRO A 755 34.84 4.05 -4.52
CA PRO A 755 34.76 4.31 -3.09
C PRO A 755 35.75 3.42 -2.30
N PRO A 756 36.37 3.89 -1.21
CA PRO A 756 37.34 3.11 -0.44
C PRO A 756 36.84 1.71 -0.03
N SER A 757 35.58 1.57 0.37
CA SER A 757 35.02 0.26 0.75
C SER A 757 34.88 -0.73 -0.41
N LEU A 758 34.77 -0.23 -1.65
CA LEU A 758 34.73 -1.05 -2.86
C LEU A 758 36.12 -1.26 -3.45
N ALA A 759 37.02 -0.29 -3.33
CA ALA A 759 38.41 -0.38 -3.79
C ALA A 759 39.22 -1.43 -2.99
N ALA A 760 38.85 -1.67 -1.73
CA ALA A 760 39.44 -2.71 -0.88
C ALA A 760 38.97 -4.14 -1.20
N LEU A 761 37.94 -4.32 -2.05
CA LEU A 761 37.40 -5.65 -2.39
C LEU A 761 38.16 -6.30 -3.55
N PRO A 762 38.32 -7.64 -3.55
CA PRO A 762 38.76 -8.38 -4.73
C PRO A 762 37.88 -8.10 -5.96
N LYS A 763 38.48 -8.07 -7.14
CA LYS A 763 37.76 -7.85 -8.42
C LYS A 763 36.65 -8.88 -8.64
N GLU A 764 36.87 -10.11 -8.21
CA GLU A 764 35.90 -11.22 -8.25
C GLU A 764 34.65 -10.92 -7.42
N ALA A 765 34.82 -10.38 -6.21
CA ALA A 765 33.69 -9.98 -5.37
C ALA A 765 32.89 -8.82 -5.99
N LEU A 766 33.53 -7.89 -6.71
CA LEU A 766 32.83 -6.85 -7.45
C LEU A 766 32.11 -7.38 -8.71
N ALA A 767 32.54 -8.52 -9.26
CA ALA A 767 31.90 -9.14 -10.42
C ALA A 767 30.53 -9.76 -10.08
N THR A 768 30.35 -10.29 -8.86
CA THR A 768 29.08 -10.90 -8.39
C THR A 768 28.06 -9.88 -7.87
N ALA A 769 28.40 -8.59 -7.85
CA ALA A 769 27.58 -7.51 -7.28
C ALA A 769 26.44 -7.06 -8.22
N PHE A 770 25.22 -6.92 -7.68
CA PHE A 770 24.06 -6.37 -8.41
C PHE A 770 23.48 -5.11 -7.76
N PHE A 771 23.13 -4.11 -8.57
CA PHE A 771 22.47 -2.88 -8.10
C PHE A 771 21.09 -2.70 -8.75
N THR A 772 20.19 -1.98 -8.08
CA THR A 772 18.83 -1.68 -8.56
C THR A 772 18.82 -0.50 -9.54
N ALA A 773 18.15 -0.69 -10.68
CA ALA A 773 18.04 0.31 -11.73
C ALA A 773 16.59 0.51 -12.19
N LYS A 774 16.27 1.77 -12.48
CA LYS A 774 15.01 2.24 -13.05
C LYS A 774 15.22 2.32 -14.54
N ILE A 775 14.41 1.59 -15.29
CA ILE A 775 14.54 1.41 -16.73
C ILE A 775 13.36 2.10 -17.38
N THR A 776 13.64 3.09 -18.20
CA THR A 776 12.66 3.91 -18.90
C THR A 776 12.72 3.56 -20.39
N LEU A 777 11.64 3.00 -20.96
CA LEU A 777 11.61 2.73 -22.39
C LEU A 777 11.54 4.05 -23.18
N LEU A 778 12.41 4.18 -24.18
CA LEU A 778 12.45 5.31 -25.10
C LEU A 778 11.54 5.06 -26.31
N THR A 779 11.50 3.81 -26.79
CA THR A 779 10.60 3.38 -27.86
C THR A 779 9.25 2.89 -27.30
N ARG A 780 8.23 2.87 -28.17
CA ARG A 780 6.87 2.44 -27.82
C ARG A 780 6.88 1.01 -27.26
N GLY A 781 6.44 0.84 -26.02
CA GLY A 781 6.33 -0.48 -25.38
C GLY A 781 5.99 -0.39 -23.90
N ARG A 782 5.92 -1.55 -23.25
CA ARG A 782 5.97 -1.70 -21.79
C ARG A 782 6.90 -2.87 -21.48
N PRO A 783 7.71 -2.83 -20.43
CA PRO A 783 8.37 -4.04 -19.95
C PRO A 783 7.37 -4.87 -19.13
N GLN A 784 7.68 -6.16 -18.96
CA GLN A 784 7.01 -7.08 -18.04
C GLN A 784 8.00 -7.61 -17.01
N ASP A 785 7.51 -8.15 -15.89
CA ASP A 785 8.33 -8.92 -14.95
C ASP A 785 9.10 -10.04 -15.69
N CYS A 786 10.33 -10.32 -15.27
CA CYS A 786 11.25 -11.30 -15.89
C CYS A 786 11.71 -10.95 -17.32
N ALA A 787 11.47 -9.73 -17.80
CA ALA A 787 12.09 -9.25 -19.04
C ALA A 787 13.62 -9.17 -18.90
N ARG A 788 14.33 -9.55 -19.97
CA ARG A 788 15.80 -9.54 -20.05
C ARG A 788 16.29 -8.13 -20.36
N ILE A 789 17.42 -7.75 -19.78
CA ILE A 789 18.08 -6.46 -20.02
C ILE A 789 19.45 -6.74 -20.62
N TYR A 790 19.66 -6.23 -21.83
CA TYR A 790 20.93 -6.30 -22.55
C TYR A 790 21.59 -4.92 -22.58
N ARG A 791 22.93 -4.88 -22.56
CA ARG A 791 23.67 -3.67 -22.95
C ARG A 791 23.57 -3.48 -24.47
N LEU A 792 23.97 -2.30 -24.96
CA LEU A 792 24.20 -2.13 -26.39
C LEU A 792 25.37 -3.03 -26.84
N PRO A 793 25.28 -3.67 -28.02
CA PRO A 793 26.35 -4.52 -28.54
C PRO A 793 27.72 -3.85 -28.50
N THR A 794 28.72 -4.63 -28.10
CA THR A 794 30.14 -4.24 -28.14
C THR A 794 30.94 -4.99 -29.20
N SER A 795 30.51 -6.21 -29.56
CA SER A 795 31.13 -7.02 -30.62
C SER A 795 30.65 -6.65 -32.03
N ASP A 796 29.43 -6.11 -32.15
CA ASP A 796 28.81 -5.75 -33.43
C ASP A 796 28.56 -4.22 -33.48
N PRO A 797 29.38 -3.45 -34.21
CA PRO A 797 29.22 -2.00 -34.33
C PRO A 797 28.05 -1.60 -35.24
N GLU A 798 27.63 -2.44 -36.18
CA GLU A 798 26.52 -2.15 -37.09
C GLU A 798 25.18 -2.29 -36.36
N LEU A 799 24.98 -3.39 -35.64
CA LEU A 799 23.81 -3.59 -34.79
C LEU A 799 23.73 -2.51 -33.70
N ARG A 800 24.88 -2.09 -33.14
CA ARG A 800 24.94 -0.94 -32.23
C ARG A 800 24.45 0.35 -32.90
N ARG A 801 24.90 0.66 -34.12
CA ARG A 801 24.46 1.84 -34.89
C ARG A 801 22.95 1.78 -35.18
N ASN A 802 22.43 0.61 -35.54
CA ASN A 802 21.01 0.39 -35.81
C ASN A 802 20.14 0.54 -34.54
N TRP A 803 20.66 0.20 -33.35
CA TRP A 803 19.98 0.50 -32.08
C TRP A 803 20.05 1.98 -31.71
N LEU A 804 21.13 2.69 -32.07
CA LEU A 804 21.29 4.12 -31.79
C LEU A 804 20.42 5.01 -32.71
N SER A 805 20.12 4.59 -33.95
CA SER A 805 19.20 5.33 -34.83
C SER A 805 17.76 5.40 -34.32
N LEU A 806 17.38 4.51 -33.38
CA LEU A 806 16.08 4.54 -32.70
C LEU A 806 15.98 5.57 -31.56
N LEU A 807 17.03 6.36 -31.31
CA LEU A 807 16.97 7.47 -30.36
C LEU A 807 16.06 8.58 -30.90
N PRO A 808 15.12 9.12 -30.10
CA PRO A 808 14.35 10.29 -30.50
C PRO A 808 15.29 11.46 -30.81
N GLN A 809 15.24 12.00 -32.03
CA GLN A 809 15.98 13.21 -32.35
C GLN A 809 15.29 14.42 -31.70
N ASP A 810 16.06 15.23 -30.97
CA ASP A 810 15.55 16.49 -30.42
C ASP A 810 15.16 17.44 -31.58
N PRO A 811 13.93 17.97 -31.63
CA PRO A 811 13.49 18.88 -32.69
C PRO A 811 14.14 20.28 -32.64
N ALA A 812 15.16 20.46 -31.79
CA ALA A 812 15.83 21.74 -31.51
C ALA A 812 17.28 21.79 -32.03
N ARG A 813 17.56 21.19 -33.19
CA ARG A 813 18.90 21.26 -33.83
C ARG A 813 18.93 21.14 -35.36
N LYS A 814 17.98 21.76 -36.06
CA LYS A 814 18.19 22.16 -37.47
C LYS A 814 18.67 23.61 -37.50
N SER A 815 19.88 23.82 -38.05
CA SER A 815 20.53 25.12 -38.15
C SER A 815 19.79 26.06 -39.10
N ASN A 816 19.88 27.36 -38.83
CA ASN A 816 19.54 28.40 -39.80
C ASN A 816 20.37 28.20 -41.09
N SER A 817 19.71 27.81 -42.18
CA SER A 817 20.20 28.03 -43.54
C SER A 817 19.04 27.93 -44.53
N ASN A 818 18.27 29.01 -44.64
CA ASN A 818 17.90 29.64 -45.92
C ASN A 818 16.82 30.69 -45.64
N ASN A 819 17.27 31.89 -45.30
CA ASN A 819 16.50 33.09 -45.59
C ASN A 819 16.48 33.23 -47.11
N ASN A 820 15.31 33.07 -47.74
CA ASN A 820 15.06 33.67 -49.03
C ASN A 820 13.59 34.11 -49.11
N ASN A 821 13.40 35.42 -49.05
CA ASN A 821 12.13 36.08 -49.29
C ASN A 821 11.59 35.71 -50.69
N LYS A 822 10.36 35.22 -50.76
CA LYS A 822 9.43 35.65 -51.81
C LYS A 822 8.07 35.98 -51.19
N HIS A 823 7.66 37.23 -51.39
CA HIS A 823 6.33 37.74 -51.08
C HIS A 823 5.26 37.00 -51.90
N LEU A 824 4.04 36.94 -51.33
CA LEU A 824 2.69 36.95 -51.92
C LEU A 824 1.75 36.40 -50.84
N GLY A 825 0.61 36.98 -50.47
CA GLY A 825 -0.01 38.28 -50.77
C GLY A 825 -1.30 38.34 -49.93
N ALA A 826 -1.68 39.49 -49.39
CA ALA A 826 -2.81 39.56 -48.46
C ALA A 826 -4.16 39.71 -49.20
N ALA A 827 -5.10 38.77 -49.00
CA ALA A 827 -6.52 38.96 -49.32
C ALA A 827 -7.43 37.95 -48.60
N GLY A 828 -8.47 38.47 -47.93
CA GLY A 828 -9.77 37.78 -47.76
C GLY A 828 -9.96 36.78 -46.59
N GLY A 829 -11.11 36.89 -45.91
CA GLY A 829 -11.74 35.77 -45.19
C GLY A 829 -11.45 35.63 -43.69
N ARG A 830 -12.23 36.33 -42.84
CA ARG A 830 -12.38 35.96 -41.42
C ARG A 830 -13.42 34.84 -41.30
N GLU A 831 -12.98 33.58 -41.24
CA GLU A 831 -13.83 32.48 -40.74
C GLU A 831 -13.43 32.06 -39.33
N ALA A 832 -14.42 32.04 -38.43
CA ALA A 832 -14.23 31.62 -37.04
C ALA A 832 -14.27 30.09 -36.95
N HIS A 833 -13.11 29.43 -37.01
CA HIS A 833 -13.03 27.98 -36.85
C HIS A 833 -13.55 27.51 -35.47
N HIS A 834 -14.76 26.95 -35.51
CA HIS A 834 -15.39 26.22 -34.42
C HIS A 834 -14.46 25.08 -33.94
N ARG A 835 -14.03 25.09 -32.68
CA ARG A 835 -13.27 23.97 -32.11
C ARG A 835 -14.19 22.74 -32.01
N PRO A 836 -13.89 21.61 -32.67
CA PRO A 836 -14.77 20.44 -32.63
C PRO A 836 -14.84 19.86 -31.22
N HIS A 837 -16.04 19.41 -30.84
CA HIS A 837 -16.33 18.84 -29.53
C HIS A 837 -15.43 17.61 -29.27
N PRO A 838 -14.88 17.38 -28.05
CA PRO A 838 -13.89 16.31 -27.82
C PRO A 838 -14.34 14.90 -28.20
N LEU A 839 -15.65 14.65 -28.14
CA LEU A 839 -16.27 13.39 -28.59
C LEU A 839 -16.27 13.23 -30.12
N GLN A 840 -16.36 14.32 -30.87
CA GLN A 840 -16.34 14.32 -32.34
C GLN A 840 -14.91 14.17 -32.85
N ALA A 841 -13.92 14.80 -32.19
CA ALA A 841 -12.50 14.54 -32.43
C ALA A 841 -12.09 13.10 -32.06
N LEU A 842 -12.68 12.52 -31.01
CA LEU A 842 -12.47 11.10 -30.68
C LEU A 842 -13.16 10.17 -31.71
N ALA A 843 -14.36 10.51 -32.18
CA ALA A 843 -15.07 9.74 -33.19
C ALA A 843 -14.34 9.78 -34.55
N SER A 844 -13.85 10.94 -34.99
CA SER A 844 -13.02 11.03 -36.19
C SER A 844 -11.68 10.31 -36.01
N SER A 845 -11.07 10.34 -34.82
CA SER A 845 -9.87 9.55 -34.48
C SER A 845 -10.12 8.03 -34.42
N LEU A 846 -11.37 7.56 -34.38
CA LEU A 846 -11.74 6.14 -34.39
C LEU A 846 -12.29 5.66 -35.75
N LEU A 847 -12.73 6.59 -36.59
CA LEU A 847 -13.21 6.34 -37.96
C LEU A 847 -12.12 6.55 -39.02
N ALA A 848 -11.15 7.44 -38.75
CA ALA A 848 -9.87 7.36 -39.41
C ALA A 848 -9.25 5.98 -39.09
N GLY A 849 -8.73 5.32 -40.12
CA GLY A 849 -7.89 4.13 -39.93
C GLY A 849 -6.67 4.42 -39.04
N PRO A 850 -5.86 3.41 -38.68
CA PRO A 850 -4.64 3.62 -37.91
C PRO A 850 -3.85 4.79 -38.51
N PRO A 851 -3.52 5.83 -37.73
CA PRO A 851 -3.18 7.13 -38.27
C PRO A 851 -2.00 6.99 -39.24
N ALA A 852 -2.21 7.47 -40.47
CA ALA A 852 -1.15 7.56 -41.47
C ALA A 852 0.04 8.30 -40.84
N ARG A 853 1.25 7.79 -41.10
CA ARG A 853 2.50 8.24 -40.47
C ARG A 853 2.59 9.77 -40.55
N ARG A 854 2.89 10.44 -39.43
CA ARG A 854 3.23 11.87 -39.47
C ARG A 854 4.44 12.01 -40.38
N SER A 855 4.50 13.07 -41.18
CA SER A 855 5.53 13.27 -42.22
C SER A 855 6.97 13.42 -41.71
N GLY A 856 7.19 13.43 -40.39
CA GLY A 856 8.52 13.35 -39.76
C GLY A 856 8.82 12.04 -39.01
N ASP A 857 7.87 11.11 -38.91
CA ASP A 857 8.05 9.78 -38.28
C ASP A 857 8.32 8.67 -39.31
N LEU A 858 8.66 9.03 -40.56
CA LEU A 858 8.77 8.09 -41.69
C LEU A 858 10.06 7.26 -41.67
N ASP A 859 11.14 7.78 -41.09
CA ASP A 859 12.52 7.26 -41.24
C ASP A 859 13.03 6.41 -40.05
N VAL A 860 12.23 6.22 -38.99
CA VAL A 860 12.65 5.45 -37.79
C VAL A 860 11.97 4.07 -37.76
N PRO A 861 12.72 2.95 -37.86
CA PRO A 861 12.15 1.60 -37.84
C PRO A 861 11.33 1.32 -36.59
N GLN A 862 10.10 0.85 -36.77
CA GLN A 862 9.24 0.40 -35.68
C GLN A 862 9.31 -1.12 -35.50
N ALA A 863 9.11 -1.59 -34.27
CA ALA A 863 9.21 -3.02 -34.01
C ALA A 863 8.09 -3.80 -34.69
N GLY A 864 8.49 -4.70 -35.59
CA GLY A 864 7.61 -5.40 -36.53
C GLY A 864 7.98 -5.12 -37.99
N ASP A 865 8.71 -4.03 -38.25
CA ASP A 865 9.32 -3.76 -39.56
C ASP A 865 10.51 -4.72 -39.79
N ALA A 866 10.80 -5.06 -41.05
CA ALA A 866 11.88 -5.98 -41.42
C ALA A 866 13.27 -5.45 -41.03
N ASP A 867 13.43 -4.13 -41.07
CA ASP A 867 14.68 -3.43 -40.75
C ASP A 867 14.84 -3.14 -39.25
N TYR A 868 13.97 -3.68 -38.40
CA TYR A 868 14.06 -3.47 -36.96
C TYR A 868 15.27 -4.21 -36.34
N PRO A 869 16.06 -3.57 -35.48
CA PRO A 869 17.26 -4.19 -34.90
C PRO A 869 16.97 -5.51 -34.15
N VAL A 870 17.80 -6.51 -34.42
CA VAL A 870 17.78 -7.82 -33.75
C VAL A 870 18.25 -7.68 -32.29
N VAL A 871 17.80 -8.59 -31.42
CA VAL A 871 18.19 -8.57 -30.00
C VAL A 871 19.61 -9.12 -29.82
N PRO A 872 20.46 -8.49 -28.99
CA PRO A 872 21.81 -8.98 -28.72
C PRO A 872 21.85 -10.38 -28.10
N GLY A 873 23.00 -11.04 -28.22
CA GLY A 873 23.24 -12.39 -27.68
C GLY A 873 23.42 -12.43 -26.15
N GLU A 874 23.64 -13.63 -25.62
CA GLU A 874 23.79 -13.87 -24.17
C GLU A 874 24.98 -13.13 -23.55
N GLY A 875 26.06 -12.89 -24.31
CA GLY A 875 27.22 -12.11 -23.84
C GLY A 875 26.88 -10.68 -23.41
N ASP A 876 25.84 -10.08 -24.01
CA ASP A 876 25.37 -8.73 -23.68
C ASP A 876 24.25 -8.71 -22.63
N LEU A 877 23.82 -9.87 -22.10
CA LEU A 877 22.86 -9.94 -20.99
C LEU A 877 23.50 -9.39 -19.71
N ILE A 878 22.91 -8.32 -19.16
CA ILE A 878 23.41 -7.59 -17.97
C ILE A 878 22.46 -7.65 -16.77
N GLY A 879 21.23 -8.15 -16.93
CA GLY A 879 20.28 -8.26 -15.82
C GLY A 879 18.84 -8.54 -16.24
N PHE A 880 17.91 -8.39 -15.29
CA PHE A 880 16.47 -8.63 -15.49
C PHE A 880 15.60 -7.54 -14.83
N VAL A 881 14.42 -7.33 -15.41
CA VAL A 881 13.33 -6.52 -14.84
C VAL A 881 12.59 -7.34 -13.77
N THR A 882 12.58 -6.87 -12.53
CA THR A 882 11.89 -7.53 -11.41
C THR A 882 10.43 -7.11 -11.33
N SER A 883 10.13 -5.84 -11.63
CA SER A 883 8.79 -5.25 -11.61
C SER A 883 8.60 -4.35 -12.85
N GLY A 884 7.85 -4.80 -13.87
CA GLY A 884 7.70 -4.11 -15.16
C GLY A 884 6.25 -3.79 -15.53
N ASN A 885 5.95 -2.53 -15.90
CA ASN A 885 4.61 -2.13 -16.37
C ASN A 885 4.62 -0.79 -17.15
N PHE A 886 3.44 -0.32 -17.56
CA PHE A 886 3.24 1.07 -17.98
C PHE A 886 3.06 1.99 -16.76
N SER A 887 3.86 3.05 -16.64
CA SER A 887 3.74 4.06 -15.59
C SER A 887 2.65 5.07 -15.93
N LEU A 888 1.73 5.30 -14.99
CA LEU A 888 0.72 6.35 -15.09
C LEU A 888 1.26 7.73 -14.71
N GLY A 889 2.40 7.78 -14.00
CA GLY A 889 3.07 9.02 -13.63
C GLY A 889 3.84 9.64 -14.79
N GLU A 890 4.54 8.81 -15.59
CA GLU A 890 5.35 9.29 -16.73
C GLU A 890 4.70 9.06 -18.10
N GLY A 891 3.60 8.29 -18.18
CA GLY A 891 2.92 8.02 -19.46
C GLY A 891 3.68 7.11 -20.43
N ARG A 892 4.66 6.34 -19.95
CA ARG A 892 5.51 5.43 -20.74
C ARG A 892 5.82 4.12 -20.00
N GLY A 893 6.41 3.16 -20.72
CA GLY A 893 6.88 1.90 -20.14
C GLY A 893 8.04 2.11 -19.17
N ILE A 894 7.91 1.62 -17.93
CA ILE A 894 8.96 1.66 -16.91
C ILE A 894 9.15 0.27 -16.31
N GLY A 895 10.39 -0.12 -16.06
CA GLY A 895 10.75 -1.27 -15.22
C GLY A 895 11.57 -0.82 -14.03
N VAL A 896 11.45 -1.54 -12.92
CA VAL A 896 12.52 -1.67 -11.93
C VAL A 896 13.18 -3.01 -12.20
N GLY A 897 14.51 -3.05 -12.22
CA GLY A 897 15.30 -4.25 -12.43
C GLY A 897 16.62 -4.21 -11.67
N CYS A 898 17.38 -5.29 -11.77
CA CYS A 898 18.74 -5.37 -11.21
C CYS A 898 19.75 -5.62 -12.33
N LEU A 899 20.89 -4.95 -12.25
CA LEU A 899 21.99 -5.00 -13.21
C LEU A 899 23.27 -5.48 -12.53
N ALA A 900 24.03 -6.35 -13.20
CA ALA A 900 25.34 -6.79 -12.74
C ALA A 900 26.37 -5.65 -12.87
N PHE A 901 26.97 -5.24 -11.76
CA PHE A 901 27.87 -4.09 -11.70
C PHE A 901 29.07 -4.24 -12.64
N GLY A 902 29.74 -5.42 -12.62
CA GLY A 902 30.89 -5.71 -13.46
C GLY A 902 30.62 -5.66 -14.98
N LYS A 903 29.38 -5.88 -15.43
CA LYS A 903 29.01 -5.85 -16.87
C LYS A 903 28.62 -4.48 -17.41
N VAL A 904 28.43 -3.49 -16.53
CA VAL A 904 27.97 -2.13 -16.88
C VAL A 904 29.14 -1.14 -17.06
N GLY A 905 30.36 -1.54 -16.74
CA GLY A 905 31.58 -0.73 -16.88
C GLY A 905 32.02 -0.56 -18.35
N GLY A 906 31.85 0.64 -18.89
CA GLY A 906 32.43 1.07 -20.17
C GLY A 906 32.33 2.57 -20.36
N GLY A 907 33.38 3.19 -20.91
CA GLY A 907 33.38 4.59 -21.36
C GLY A 907 32.96 4.68 -22.83
N GLY A 908 32.01 5.55 -23.16
CA GLY A 908 31.56 5.75 -24.54
C GLY A 908 30.15 6.31 -24.65
N GLU A 909 29.74 6.68 -25.87
CA GLU A 909 28.38 7.11 -26.16
C GLU A 909 27.36 6.00 -25.86
N GLY A 910 26.21 6.39 -25.30
CA GLY A 910 25.16 5.45 -24.91
C GLY A 910 25.38 4.72 -23.57
N LYS A 911 26.30 5.17 -22.70
CA LYS A 911 26.65 4.54 -21.40
C LYS A 911 25.46 4.14 -20.49
N ARG A 912 24.30 4.79 -20.63
CA ARG A 912 23.07 4.48 -19.86
C ARG A 912 21.92 3.90 -20.71
N LEU A 913 22.18 3.49 -21.94
CA LEU A 913 21.22 2.83 -22.81
C LEU A 913 21.24 1.31 -22.56
N CYS A 914 20.10 0.68 -22.79
CA CYS A 914 19.91 -0.76 -22.69
C CYS A 914 18.80 -1.21 -23.64
N ILE A 915 18.76 -2.50 -23.96
CA ILE A 915 17.71 -3.12 -24.75
C ILE A 915 16.94 -4.06 -23.82
N VAL A 916 15.61 -3.91 -23.77
CA VAL A 916 14.73 -4.71 -22.92
C VAL A 916 13.90 -5.64 -23.78
N ARG A 917 13.94 -6.95 -23.53
CA ARG A 917 13.13 -7.97 -24.24
C ARG A 917 12.20 -8.69 -23.27
N GLU A 918 10.92 -8.79 -23.62
CA GLU A 918 9.97 -9.58 -22.83
C GLU A 918 10.27 -11.09 -22.95
N ALA A 919 10.19 -11.84 -21.85
CA ALA A 919 10.26 -13.30 -21.90
C ALA A 919 9.06 -13.85 -22.72
N GLY A 920 9.31 -14.70 -23.69
CA GLY A 920 8.29 -15.12 -24.66
C GLY A 920 8.22 -14.29 -25.94
N GLY A 921 8.96 -13.18 -26.06
CA GLY A 921 9.00 -12.35 -27.25
C GLY A 921 10.40 -12.26 -27.86
N GLY A 922 10.48 -12.18 -29.20
CA GLY A 922 11.73 -11.93 -29.93
C GLY A 922 12.08 -10.44 -30.11
N VAL A 923 11.19 -9.53 -29.73
CA VAL A 923 11.35 -8.08 -29.96
C VAL A 923 12.00 -7.40 -28.75
N GLY A 924 13.17 -6.78 -28.98
CA GLY A 924 13.78 -5.84 -28.03
C GLY A 924 13.16 -4.45 -28.08
N ARG A 925 13.37 -3.65 -27.03
CA ARG A 925 12.97 -2.25 -26.95
C ARG A 925 14.11 -1.41 -26.38
N LEU A 926 14.51 -0.36 -27.09
CA LEU A 926 15.50 0.59 -26.57
C LEU A 926 14.94 1.33 -25.34
N GLY A 927 15.74 1.34 -24.27
CA GLY A 927 15.46 2.04 -23.03
C GLY A 927 16.72 2.68 -22.44
N ARG A 928 16.51 3.50 -21.42
CA ARG A 928 17.56 4.15 -20.62
C ARG A 928 17.44 3.71 -19.17
N TRP A 929 18.55 3.34 -18.54
CA TRP A 929 18.59 2.94 -17.14
C TRP A 929 19.26 4.00 -16.25
N GLU A 930 18.79 4.12 -15.02
CA GLU A 930 19.31 5.02 -14.00
C GLU A 930 19.33 4.28 -12.65
N VAL A 931 20.32 4.51 -11.78
CA VAL A 931 20.35 3.89 -10.44
C VAL A 931 19.13 4.37 -9.64
N SER A 932 18.38 3.45 -9.02
CA SER A 932 17.09 3.73 -8.35
C SER A 932 17.21 4.13 -6.89
#